data_AF-A0A3L6M052-F1
#
_entry.id   AF-A0A3L6M052-F1
#
_cell.length_a   1.000
_cell.length_b   1.000
_cell.length_c   1.000
_cell.angle_alpha   90.00
_cell.angle_beta   90.00
_cell.angle_gamma   90.00
#
_symmetry.space_group_name_H-M   'P 1'
#
loop_
_entity.id
_entity.type
_entity.pdbx_description
1 polymer ?
#
loop_
_entity_poly.entity_id
_entity_poly.type
_entity_poly.pdbx_seq_one_letter_code
_entity_poly.pdbx_strand_id
1 'polypeptide(L)'
;MSQDYRPTSAFFESRHFPYYIASPNFLQKSSGPRMLHGLCHMLNEMGYEAYITSEVCSPWLRTPKLTKEVQARHRATGRLPIAVYPEVVTGNPLQSTVVARWILNQAGHLGGEVEFHPDELLFYWDEWVLNGERNADHLFLPSVDTRLFNAYGVNPEDREGFCYYAHKYFTTGEKLADRIATGGISLCQDIPRTTEEIVAILRRSKVLYCYEPSNIITEAYVCGCPTILVDTPYLRRFGNLARHEITTIPEADIDFSYIPDHPTNPDQLRINVETDGIAMRQSLENFVRKTQLAALTHAEYRQTPAYRFEESVKAFENNDQESAISGFASLLDTLPENPLPSAYLAFICANQGLIEEANNFIERALEIAPSRMDLKAGLGESLLKAGHPAQASDFLKEAITAQPDLLAAYPALAQCLHLTGKTDDAIALLQAVVNMPEAASSHTSSVLLELLAQQGNLDAFADLCLRHSQGLADDLLAARCLSRIDGDGERLLEALGAAQSRLPASPGNYQGNRSANGYCRIAFLLSDFTRESRHGRLAALLQHLPAERFVTQLIINDPAVANNDFANTCSLLADDLIIIDQQSDAAALDQLKRLAPDILIDLDSYGAADRLALLTQADVPCKLLWGEVPLPPLTPDCLPLRGALMADDEVLPGVALPGLGECLDLPDLPIGDACTKPGTAPHPRHFACLTPAIRIGRTGWQLFAAVMAANHESTLTINLDDLGECAQKYIVSLFAPAGIDSARLRFVSIRSVEALCHAWQEADIGLAPPVDDGDIALACCLWMGKPYIALSSPLPWSRRPTALLDCAGAGDWIAETYEAFVERSRSPLPPPDARFRENLAAAGLNDPQAFARGFAATIEQLIQPAPQPA
;
A
#
# COMPACT_ATOMS: atom_id res chain seq x y z
N MET A 1 -14.60 25.67 -54.21
CA MET A 1 -15.48 25.86 -53.04
C MET A 1 -14.65 25.39 -51.84
N SER A 2 -13.69 26.12 -51.29
CA SER A 2 -13.69 27.48 -50.75
C SER A 2 -14.93 27.76 -49.90
N GLN A 3 -14.87 27.37 -48.62
CA GLN A 3 -15.32 28.14 -47.45
C GLN A 3 -15.40 27.21 -46.22
N ASP A 4 -14.29 27.15 -45.49
CA ASP A 4 -14.36 27.32 -44.03
C ASP A 4 -13.36 28.42 -43.67
N TYR A 5 -13.63 29.59 -44.25
CA TYR A 5 -13.07 30.85 -43.82
C TYR A 5 -13.69 31.14 -42.45
N ARG A 6 -13.07 30.65 -41.37
CA ARG A 6 -13.35 31.18 -40.04
C ARG A 6 -12.89 32.64 -40.05
N PRO A 7 -13.75 33.61 -39.72
CA PRO A 7 -13.37 35.01 -39.78
C PRO A 7 -12.19 35.27 -38.85
N THR A 8 -11.05 35.70 -39.40
CA THR A 8 -9.85 36.13 -38.66
C THR A 8 -10.01 37.52 -38.02
N SER A 9 -11.24 37.90 -37.67
CA SER A 9 -11.48 39.13 -36.91
C SER A 9 -12.63 38.93 -35.92
N ALA A 10 -12.33 38.36 -34.77
CA ALA A 10 -13.08 38.71 -33.59
C ALA A 10 -12.39 39.92 -32.97
N PHE A 11 -12.94 41.11 -33.20
CA PHE A 11 -12.65 42.32 -32.42
C PHE A 11 -12.80 42.07 -30.89
N PHE A 12 -13.31 40.90 -30.49
CA PHE A 12 -13.58 40.43 -29.13
C PHE A 12 -12.86 39.13 -28.73
N GLU A 13 -11.99 38.54 -29.55
CA GLU A 13 -11.14 37.44 -29.06
C GLU A 13 -9.98 38.03 -28.25
N SER A 14 -10.15 38.05 -26.92
CA SER A 14 -9.07 38.34 -25.97
C SER A 14 -7.80 37.57 -26.38
N ARG A 15 -6.71 38.28 -26.69
CA ARG A 15 -5.37 37.69 -26.90
C ARG A 15 -4.77 37.10 -25.62
N HIS A 16 -5.47 37.23 -24.51
CA HIS A 16 -5.03 36.84 -23.19
C HIS A 16 -5.60 35.48 -22.79
N PHE A 17 -4.82 34.75 -21.99
CA PHE A 17 -5.22 33.50 -21.38
C PHE A 17 -6.27 33.77 -20.29
N PRO A 18 -7.39 33.04 -20.25
CA PRO A 18 -8.46 33.28 -19.28
C PRO A 18 -8.03 32.87 -17.86
N TYR A 19 -8.62 33.48 -16.83
CA TYR A 19 -8.38 33.12 -15.43
C TYR A 19 -9.55 32.34 -14.84
N TYR A 20 -9.24 31.25 -14.14
CA TYR A 20 -10.17 30.53 -13.28
C TYR A 20 -9.75 30.72 -11.84
N ILE A 21 -10.55 31.46 -11.08
CA ILE A 21 -10.25 31.85 -9.71
C ILE A 21 -11.07 30.98 -8.76
N ALA A 22 -10.38 30.11 -8.03
CA ALA A 22 -11.01 29.32 -7.00
C ALA A 22 -11.34 30.22 -5.80
N SER A 23 -12.60 30.21 -5.38
CA SER A 23 -13.04 30.99 -4.23
C SER A 23 -14.15 30.26 -3.48
N PRO A 24 -14.20 30.39 -2.14
CA PRO A 24 -15.42 30.15 -1.37
C PRO A 24 -16.56 31.09 -1.79
N ASN A 25 -17.77 30.82 -1.32
CA ASN A 25 -18.92 31.68 -1.52
C ASN A 25 -18.65 33.12 -1.05
N PHE A 26 -19.16 34.10 -1.80
CA PHE A 26 -19.01 35.50 -1.45
C PHE A 26 -19.67 35.79 -0.11
N LEU A 27 -18.90 36.31 0.84
CA LEU A 27 -19.36 36.71 2.16
C LEU A 27 -18.81 38.11 2.48
N GLN A 28 -19.71 39.07 2.74
CA GLN A 28 -19.33 40.45 3.01
C GLN A 28 -18.42 40.62 4.24
N LYS A 29 -18.54 39.69 5.20
CA LYS A 29 -17.77 39.70 6.46
C LYS A 29 -16.41 39.00 6.35
N SER A 30 -16.08 38.40 5.20
CA SER A 30 -14.84 37.63 5.01
C SER A 30 -13.95 38.29 3.97
N SER A 31 -12.72 38.67 4.37
CA SER A 31 -11.77 39.36 3.50
C SER A 31 -11.28 38.48 2.34
N GLY A 32 -11.01 37.20 2.57
CA GLY A 32 -10.48 36.28 1.56
C GLY A 32 -11.38 36.18 0.31
N PRO A 33 -12.65 35.74 0.43
CA PRO A 33 -13.59 35.74 -0.69
C PRO A 33 -13.76 37.13 -1.31
N ARG A 34 -13.83 38.20 -0.51
CA ARG A 34 -13.92 39.57 -1.05
C ARG A 34 -12.74 39.92 -1.96
N MET A 35 -11.52 39.53 -1.58
CA MET A 35 -10.32 39.77 -2.35
C MET A 35 -10.28 38.93 -3.64
N LEU A 36 -10.65 37.66 -3.59
CA LEU A 36 -10.71 36.79 -4.78
C LEU A 36 -11.76 37.27 -5.79
N HIS A 37 -12.93 37.68 -5.30
CA HIS A 37 -13.96 38.32 -6.11
C HIS A 37 -13.50 39.70 -6.63
N GLY A 38 -12.74 40.47 -5.83
CA GLY A 38 -12.13 41.72 -6.24
C GLY A 38 -11.13 41.55 -7.39
N LEU A 39 -10.24 40.56 -7.28
CA LEU A 39 -9.30 40.19 -8.34
C LEU A 39 -10.04 39.82 -9.63
N CYS A 40 -11.05 38.95 -9.52
CA CYS A 40 -11.90 38.57 -10.65
C CYS A 40 -12.54 39.78 -11.33
N HIS A 41 -13.08 40.72 -10.54
CA HIS A 41 -13.65 41.95 -11.07
C HIS A 41 -12.62 42.82 -11.78
N MET A 42 -11.46 43.06 -11.16
CA MET A 42 -10.43 43.91 -11.73
C MET A 42 -9.84 43.34 -13.02
N LEU A 43 -9.61 42.03 -13.07
CA LEU A 43 -9.17 41.35 -14.30
C LEU A 43 -10.20 41.53 -15.43
N ASN A 44 -11.49 41.37 -15.13
CA ASN A 44 -12.56 41.60 -16.10
C ASN A 44 -12.67 43.07 -16.55
N GLU A 45 -12.45 44.04 -15.67
CA GLU A 45 -12.40 45.47 -16.01
C GLU A 45 -11.17 45.81 -16.87
N MET A 46 -10.05 45.14 -16.65
CA MET A 46 -8.84 45.24 -17.47
C MET A 46 -8.95 44.53 -18.82
N GLY A 47 -10.07 43.85 -19.09
CA GLY A 47 -10.33 43.15 -20.36
C GLY A 47 -9.86 41.70 -20.43
N TYR A 48 -9.41 41.12 -19.30
CA TYR A 48 -9.12 39.69 -19.19
C TYR A 48 -10.40 38.91 -18.91
N GLU A 49 -10.57 37.75 -19.53
CA GLU A 49 -11.67 36.85 -19.16
C GLU A 49 -11.37 36.15 -17.85
N ALA A 50 -12.02 36.56 -16.75
CA ALA A 50 -11.84 35.95 -15.43
C ALA A 50 -13.16 35.42 -14.88
N TYR A 51 -13.15 34.21 -14.35
CA TYR A 51 -14.33 33.52 -13.80
C TYR A 51 -14.06 33.00 -12.41
N ILE A 52 -15.10 32.91 -11.58
CA ILE A 52 -14.98 32.43 -10.21
C ILE A 52 -15.71 31.10 -9.99
N THR A 53 -15.16 30.22 -9.15
CA THR A 53 -15.74 28.89 -8.89
C THR A 53 -16.91 28.91 -7.89
N SER A 54 -17.11 30.00 -7.18
CA SER A 54 -18.13 30.13 -6.13
C SER A 54 -19.55 29.95 -6.67
N GLU A 55 -20.42 29.36 -5.85
CA GLU A 55 -21.86 29.28 -6.14
C GLU A 55 -22.55 30.63 -5.92
N VAL A 56 -22.19 31.32 -4.83
CA VAL A 56 -22.71 32.64 -4.49
C VAL A 56 -21.68 33.70 -4.89
N CYS A 57 -22.02 34.52 -5.89
CA CYS A 57 -21.19 35.62 -6.36
C CYS A 57 -21.52 36.97 -5.68
N SER A 58 -20.57 37.90 -5.76
CA SER A 58 -20.81 39.28 -5.31
C SER A 58 -21.93 39.93 -6.13
N PRO A 59 -22.92 40.60 -5.51
CA PRO A 59 -24.02 41.22 -6.24
C PRO A 59 -23.65 42.56 -6.90
N TRP A 60 -22.46 43.11 -6.64
CA TRP A 60 -22.02 44.40 -7.20
C TRP A 60 -20.66 44.36 -7.91
N LEU A 61 -19.90 43.26 -7.80
CA LEU A 61 -18.64 43.08 -8.53
C LEU A 61 -18.86 42.21 -9.78
N ARG A 62 -18.16 42.53 -10.87
CA ARG A 62 -18.19 41.75 -12.12
C ARG A 62 -17.47 40.41 -11.93
N THR A 63 -18.17 39.43 -11.37
CA THR A 63 -17.62 38.12 -10.98
C THR A 63 -18.41 36.98 -11.62
N PRO A 64 -18.28 36.78 -12.93
CA PRO A 64 -19.03 35.73 -13.63
C PRO A 64 -18.61 34.35 -13.10
N LYS A 65 -19.59 33.46 -12.97
CA LYS A 65 -19.36 32.10 -12.48
C LYS A 65 -18.67 31.25 -13.55
N LEU A 66 -17.72 30.41 -13.15
CA LEU A 66 -17.13 29.39 -14.00
C LEU A 66 -18.12 28.24 -14.19
N THR A 67 -18.60 28.03 -15.42
CA THR A 67 -19.51 26.94 -15.75
C THR A 67 -18.84 25.89 -16.65
N LYS A 68 -19.43 24.70 -16.73
CA LYS A 68 -18.95 23.62 -17.60
C LYS A 68 -18.95 24.04 -19.07
N GLU A 69 -19.90 24.88 -19.49
CA GLU A 69 -20.00 25.41 -20.85
C GLU A 69 -18.81 26.34 -21.16
N VAL A 70 -18.42 27.19 -20.21
CA VAL A 70 -17.24 28.06 -20.35
C VAL A 70 -15.97 27.21 -20.48
N GLN A 71 -15.83 26.20 -19.64
CA GLN A 71 -14.69 25.26 -19.70
C GLN A 71 -14.65 24.50 -21.03
N ALA A 72 -15.79 23.99 -21.49
CA ALA A 72 -15.90 23.30 -22.77
C ALA A 72 -15.57 24.22 -23.95
N ARG A 73 -16.02 25.48 -23.91
CA ARG A 73 -15.70 26.50 -24.92
C ARG A 73 -14.20 26.79 -24.97
N HIS A 74 -13.54 26.99 -23.82
CA HIS A 74 -12.10 27.21 -23.78
C HIS A 74 -11.32 25.99 -24.29
N ARG A 75 -11.74 24.77 -23.93
CA ARG A 75 -11.15 23.53 -24.47
C ARG A 75 -11.31 23.43 -26.00
N ALA A 76 -12.51 23.67 -26.52
CA ALA A 76 -12.81 23.61 -27.95
C ALA A 76 -12.06 24.67 -28.78
N THR A 77 -11.64 25.77 -28.14
CA THR A 77 -10.87 26.85 -28.76
C THR A 77 -9.37 26.78 -28.46
N GLY A 78 -8.91 25.74 -27.76
CA GLY A 78 -7.51 25.56 -27.40
C GLY A 78 -6.96 26.62 -26.42
N ARG A 79 -7.85 27.34 -25.71
CA ARG A 79 -7.45 28.37 -24.74
C ARG A 79 -7.03 27.72 -23.43
N LEU A 80 -5.79 28.02 -23.00
CA LEU A 80 -5.22 27.52 -21.75
C LEU A 80 -5.59 28.46 -20.59
N PRO A 81 -6.45 28.04 -19.63
CA PRO A 81 -6.78 28.88 -18.50
C PRO A 81 -5.64 28.90 -17.49
N ILE A 82 -5.42 30.05 -16.85
CA ILE A 82 -4.58 30.20 -15.66
C ILE A 82 -5.47 29.94 -14.43
N ALA A 83 -5.10 28.99 -13.59
CA ALA A 83 -5.78 28.79 -12.31
C ALA A 83 -5.19 29.71 -11.24
N VAL A 84 -6.06 30.34 -10.46
CA VAL A 84 -5.70 31.11 -9.27
C VAL A 84 -6.31 30.43 -8.06
N TYR A 85 -5.48 30.05 -7.10
CA TYR A 85 -5.92 29.36 -5.88
C TYR A 85 -5.49 30.15 -4.64
N PRO A 86 -6.35 30.29 -3.63
CA PRO A 86 -5.91 30.68 -2.30
C PRO A 86 -5.13 29.53 -1.63
N GLU A 87 -4.38 29.83 -0.58
CA GLU A 87 -3.56 28.88 0.19
C GLU A 87 -4.35 27.69 0.76
N VAL A 88 -5.65 27.88 0.99
CA VAL A 88 -6.54 26.85 1.55
C VAL A 88 -6.93 25.75 0.55
N VAL A 89 -6.59 25.89 -0.73
CA VAL A 89 -6.88 24.89 -1.77
C VAL A 89 -5.67 23.99 -1.98
N THR A 90 -5.83 22.69 -1.77
CA THR A 90 -4.78 21.66 -1.95
C THR A 90 -4.53 21.37 -3.44
N GLY A 91 -3.26 21.35 -3.86
CA GLY A 91 -2.85 20.95 -5.21
C GLY A 91 -3.47 21.79 -6.34
N ASN A 92 -3.73 21.14 -7.49
CA ASN A 92 -4.26 21.76 -8.71
C ASN A 92 -5.59 21.11 -9.17
N PRO A 93 -6.70 21.35 -8.45
CA PRO A 93 -7.97 20.66 -8.70
C PRO A 93 -8.60 20.97 -10.07
N LEU A 94 -8.33 22.15 -10.66
CA LEU A 94 -8.79 22.50 -12.01
C LEU A 94 -7.88 21.95 -13.12
N GLN A 95 -6.81 21.22 -12.78
CA GLN A 95 -5.85 20.63 -13.72
C GLN A 95 -5.34 21.65 -14.76
N SER A 96 -5.10 22.88 -14.32
CA SER A 96 -4.61 23.95 -15.19
C SER A 96 -3.10 23.82 -15.42
N THR A 97 -2.63 24.23 -16.58
CA THR A 97 -1.20 24.23 -16.92
C THR A 97 -0.42 25.31 -16.17
N VAL A 98 -1.05 26.41 -15.79
CA VAL A 98 -0.42 27.49 -15.03
C VAL A 98 -1.19 27.73 -13.76
N VAL A 99 -0.50 27.61 -12.64
CA VAL A 99 -1.06 27.81 -11.31
C VAL A 99 -0.43 29.04 -10.66
N ALA A 100 -1.28 29.97 -10.25
CA ALA A 100 -0.93 31.10 -9.41
C ALA A 100 -1.54 30.89 -8.02
N ARG A 101 -0.68 30.68 -7.01
CA ARG A 101 -1.10 30.56 -5.62
C ARG A 101 -1.07 31.93 -4.97
N TRP A 102 -2.21 32.41 -4.47
CA TRP A 102 -2.29 33.68 -3.75
C TRP A 102 -2.47 33.42 -2.26
N ILE A 103 -1.41 33.66 -1.50
CA ILE A 103 -1.33 33.43 -0.06
C ILE A 103 -2.02 34.61 0.65
N LEU A 104 -3.22 34.35 1.18
CA LEU A 104 -4.07 35.32 1.87
C LEU A 104 -3.93 35.22 3.41
N ASN A 105 -3.37 34.12 3.91
CA ASN A 105 -3.09 33.85 5.31
C ASN A 105 -1.93 32.83 5.43
N GLN A 106 -1.45 32.57 6.65
CA GLN A 106 -0.41 31.55 6.88
C GLN A 106 -0.87 30.17 6.36
N ALA A 107 -0.03 29.55 5.52
CA ALA A 107 -0.29 28.22 4.96
C ALA A 107 -0.53 27.17 6.06
N GLY A 108 -1.53 26.30 5.88
CA GLY A 108 -1.94 25.31 6.87
C GLY A 108 -2.76 25.83 8.06
N HIS A 109 -2.90 27.14 8.25
CA HIS A 109 -3.62 27.71 9.40
C HIS A 109 -5.14 27.53 9.33
N LEU A 110 -5.72 27.61 8.12
CA LEU A 110 -7.16 27.43 7.87
C LEU A 110 -7.46 26.14 7.06
N GLY A 111 -6.48 25.23 6.99
CA GLY A 111 -6.46 24.09 6.06
C GLY A 111 -5.57 24.36 4.84
N GLY A 112 -5.46 23.38 3.92
CA GLY A 112 -4.57 23.44 2.75
C GLY A 112 -3.18 22.85 3.01
N GLU A 113 -2.28 22.99 2.04
CA GLU A 113 -0.90 22.49 2.11
C GLU A 113 0.01 23.48 2.83
N VAL A 114 1.09 22.97 3.44
CA VAL A 114 2.13 23.78 4.11
C VAL A 114 3.25 24.15 3.13
N GLU A 115 3.47 23.35 2.09
CA GLU A 115 4.43 23.58 1.01
C GLU A 115 3.71 23.52 -0.33
N PHE A 116 4.07 24.43 -1.24
CA PHE A 116 3.50 24.49 -2.59
C PHE A 116 4.47 23.92 -3.62
N HIS A 117 3.93 23.40 -4.72
CA HIS A 117 4.75 22.81 -5.78
C HIS A 117 5.73 23.85 -6.38
N PRO A 118 7.00 23.50 -6.66
CA PRO A 118 8.02 24.46 -7.12
C PRO A 118 7.67 25.22 -8.42
N ASP A 119 6.83 24.62 -9.27
CA ASP A 119 6.39 25.21 -10.54
C ASP A 119 5.23 26.22 -10.40
N GLU A 120 4.68 26.41 -9.20
CA GLU A 120 3.61 27.36 -8.96
C GLU A 120 4.14 28.80 -8.85
N LEU A 121 3.40 29.75 -9.41
CA LEU A 121 3.67 31.17 -9.22
C LEU A 121 3.09 31.63 -7.88
N LEU A 122 3.95 31.98 -6.93
CA LEU A 122 3.54 32.40 -5.60
C LEU A 122 3.31 33.92 -5.54
N PHE A 123 2.16 34.31 -5.01
CA PHE A 123 1.81 35.68 -4.69
C PHE A 123 1.38 35.77 -3.23
N TYR A 124 1.64 36.90 -2.57
CA TYR A 124 1.24 37.11 -1.19
C TYR A 124 0.47 38.41 -1.02
N TRP A 125 -0.48 38.40 -0.08
CA TRP A 125 -1.25 39.58 0.30
C TRP A 125 -0.43 40.60 1.09
N ASP A 126 0.30 40.13 2.10
CA ASP A 126 1.09 40.96 3.02
C ASP A 126 2.28 40.13 3.56
N GLU A 127 3.36 40.76 4.03
CA GLU A 127 4.59 40.05 4.44
C GLU A 127 4.38 39.13 5.64
N TRP A 128 3.41 39.40 6.52
CA TRP A 128 3.16 38.57 7.71
C TRP A 128 2.59 37.19 7.40
N VAL A 129 2.04 36.97 6.19
CA VAL A 129 1.50 35.67 5.78
C VAL A 129 2.59 34.69 5.33
N LEU A 130 3.80 35.18 5.04
CA LEU A 130 4.93 34.37 4.58
C LEU A 130 5.58 33.62 5.75
N ASN A 131 5.97 32.37 5.51
CA ASN A 131 6.67 31.48 6.42
C ASN A 131 7.96 30.92 5.78
N GLY A 132 8.79 31.81 5.22
CA GLY A 132 10.11 31.44 4.68
C GLY A 132 10.16 31.29 3.15
N GLU A 133 9.06 31.51 2.44
CA GLU A 133 9.01 31.52 0.98
C GLU A 133 9.81 32.72 0.44
N ARG A 134 10.95 32.46 -0.22
CA ARG A 134 11.85 33.51 -0.73
C ARG A 134 11.48 34.03 -2.12
N ASN A 135 10.58 33.35 -2.83
CA ASN A 135 10.26 33.61 -4.23
C ASN A 135 8.75 33.80 -4.45
N ALA A 136 8.17 34.76 -3.74
CA ALA A 136 6.77 35.16 -3.90
C ALA A 136 6.69 36.66 -4.23
N ASP A 137 5.72 37.06 -5.06
CA ASP A 137 5.48 38.46 -5.40
C ASP A 137 4.33 39.07 -4.60
N HIS A 138 4.45 40.34 -4.25
CA HIS A 138 3.35 41.05 -3.61
C HIS A 138 2.19 41.24 -4.60
N LEU A 139 0.98 40.86 -4.19
CA LEU A 139 -0.28 41.16 -4.88
C LEU A 139 -1.24 41.81 -3.88
N PHE A 140 -1.39 43.12 -4.01
CA PHE A 140 -2.15 43.97 -3.10
C PHE A 140 -3.42 44.52 -3.79
N LEU A 141 -4.54 44.39 -3.10
CA LEU A 141 -5.91 44.78 -3.50
C LEU A 141 -6.68 45.32 -2.28
N PRO A 142 -7.17 46.56 -2.26
CA PRO A 142 -7.79 47.16 -1.08
C PRO A 142 -8.90 46.29 -0.48
N SER A 143 -8.71 45.89 0.78
CA SER A 143 -9.57 44.96 1.51
C SER A 143 -10.73 45.65 2.26
N VAL A 144 -10.79 46.98 2.27
CA VAL A 144 -11.78 47.79 2.99
C VAL A 144 -12.70 48.52 2.02
N ASP A 145 -14.02 48.41 2.22
CA ASP A 145 -14.99 49.21 1.47
C ASP A 145 -15.12 50.59 2.12
N THR A 146 -14.38 51.57 1.62
CA THR A 146 -14.33 52.93 2.18
C THR A 146 -15.65 53.70 2.06
N ARG A 147 -16.61 53.21 1.26
CA ARG A 147 -17.97 53.77 1.21
C ARG A 147 -18.73 53.47 2.50
N LEU A 148 -18.48 52.30 3.09
CA LEU A 148 -19.11 51.84 4.32
C LEU A 148 -18.26 52.24 5.53
N PHE A 149 -16.98 51.88 5.51
CA PHE A 149 -16.01 52.19 6.57
C PHE A 149 -15.34 53.52 6.25
N ASN A 150 -15.64 54.56 7.03
CA ASN A 150 -15.02 55.88 6.95
C ASN A 150 -15.29 56.65 8.25
N ALA A 151 -14.60 57.75 8.47
CA ALA A 151 -14.77 58.61 9.64
C ALA A 151 -15.70 59.81 9.39
N TYR A 152 -16.57 59.78 8.36
CA TYR A 152 -17.43 60.92 8.05
C TYR A 152 -18.39 61.23 9.20
N GLY A 153 -18.36 62.49 9.66
CA GLY A 153 -19.24 62.99 10.73
C GLY A 153 -18.86 62.53 12.14
N VAL A 154 -17.66 61.99 12.34
CA VAL A 154 -17.19 61.54 13.67
C VAL A 154 -16.38 62.63 14.35
N ASN A 155 -16.77 63.01 15.56
CA ASN A 155 -15.99 63.87 16.45
C ASN A 155 -15.24 62.99 17.47
N PRO A 156 -13.89 63.07 17.57
CA PRO A 156 -13.12 62.26 18.50
C PRO A 156 -13.56 62.36 19.97
N GLU A 157 -14.04 63.54 20.39
CA GLU A 157 -14.50 63.82 21.75
C GLU A 157 -15.79 63.07 22.13
N ASP A 158 -16.59 62.65 21.14
CA ASP A 158 -17.87 61.96 21.35
C ASP A 158 -17.68 60.43 21.51
N ARG A 159 -16.43 59.94 21.50
CA ARG A 159 -16.11 58.52 21.61
C ARG A 159 -16.14 58.05 23.07
N GLU A 160 -16.76 56.90 23.31
CA GLU A 160 -16.87 56.28 24.63
C GLU A 160 -16.68 54.76 24.57
N GLY A 161 -16.28 54.18 25.71
CA GLY A 161 -16.08 52.73 25.86
C GLY A 161 -15.01 52.15 24.91
N PHE A 162 -14.98 50.82 24.83
CA PHE A 162 -14.07 50.08 23.96
C PHE A 162 -14.77 48.89 23.31
N CYS A 163 -14.18 48.39 22.23
CA CYS A 163 -14.59 47.17 21.56
C CYS A 163 -13.41 46.21 21.43
N TYR A 164 -13.68 44.92 21.18
CA TYR A 164 -12.63 43.92 21.03
C TYR A 164 -12.91 42.92 19.90
N TYR A 165 -11.84 42.34 19.37
CA TYR A 165 -11.89 41.29 18.34
C TYR A 165 -10.85 40.18 18.63
N ALA A 166 -11.32 38.93 18.72
CA ALA A 166 -10.57 37.77 19.18
C ALA A 166 -11.15 36.44 18.62
N HIS A 167 -11.65 36.46 17.38
CA HIS A 167 -12.43 35.34 16.83
C HIS A 167 -11.62 34.06 16.62
N LYS A 168 -10.47 34.14 15.93
CA LYS A 168 -9.52 33.03 15.77
C LYS A 168 -8.75 32.74 17.06
N TYR A 169 -8.53 33.73 17.91
CA TYR A 169 -7.92 33.54 19.22
C TYR A 169 -8.73 32.53 20.06
N PHE A 170 -10.06 32.64 20.08
CA PHE A 170 -10.93 31.71 20.80
C PHE A 170 -10.87 30.26 20.31
N THR A 171 -10.50 30.01 19.04
CA THR A 171 -10.43 28.63 18.53
C THR A 171 -9.26 27.84 19.13
N THR A 172 -8.31 28.52 19.78
CA THR A 172 -7.20 27.88 20.51
C THR A 172 -7.58 27.38 21.90
N GLY A 173 -8.81 27.67 22.37
CA GLY A 173 -9.27 27.37 23.72
C GLY A 173 -8.91 28.43 24.77
N GLU A 174 -8.20 29.49 24.38
CA GLU A 174 -7.88 30.62 25.26
C GLU A 174 -9.11 31.53 25.50
N LYS A 175 -9.10 32.28 26.62
CA LYS A 175 -10.22 33.13 27.08
C LYS A 175 -9.71 34.53 27.42
N LEU A 176 -10.55 35.53 27.17
CA LEU A 176 -10.30 36.91 27.58
C LEU A 176 -10.40 37.06 29.10
N ALA A 177 -9.67 38.01 29.67
CA ALA A 177 -9.90 38.43 31.05
C ALA A 177 -11.32 39.00 31.24
N ASP A 178 -11.96 38.69 32.37
CA ASP A 178 -13.35 39.11 32.66
C ASP A 178 -13.56 40.62 32.47
N ARG A 179 -12.57 41.44 32.84
CA ARG A 179 -12.60 42.90 32.70
C ARG A 179 -12.77 43.38 31.24
N ILE A 180 -12.29 42.61 30.26
CA ILE A 180 -12.44 42.88 28.83
C ILE A 180 -13.78 42.33 28.34
N ALA A 181 -14.08 41.07 28.70
CA ALA A 181 -15.28 40.37 28.24
C ALA A 181 -16.60 41.01 28.72
N THR A 182 -16.63 41.57 29.94
CA THR A 182 -17.85 42.20 30.49
C THR A 182 -17.92 43.70 30.27
N GLY A 183 -16.79 44.36 30.00
CA GLY A 183 -16.69 45.82 29.87
C GLY A 183 -16.71 46.35 28.43
N GLY A 184 -16.40 45.49 27.45
CA GLY A 184 -16.25 45.87 26.05
C GLY A 184 -17.33 45.32 25.12
N ILE A 185 -17.46 45.95 23.95
CA ILE A 185 -18.37 45.47 22.90
C ILE A 185 -17.63 44.45 22.03
N SER A 186 -18.07 43.19 22.05
CA SER A 186 -17.56 42.15 21.13
C SER A 186 -17.91 42.48 19.68
N LEU A 187 -16.89 42.46 18.82
CA LEU A 187 -16.99 42.46 17.35
C LEU A 187 -16.72 41.08 16.75
N CYS A 188 -16.55 40.04 17.58
CA CYS A 188 -16.35 38.67 17.13
C CYS A 188 -17.60 38.11 16.42
N GLN A 189 -17.42 37.05 15.62
CA GLN A 189 -18.50 36.48 14.82
C GLN A 189 -19.55 35.67 15.62
N ASP A 190 -19.27 35.41 16.90
CA ASP A 190 -20.19 34.79 17.86
C ASP A 190 -21.43 35.66 18.11
N ILE A 191 -21.32 36.98 17.95
CA ILE A 191 -22.44 37.91 17.98
C ILE A 191 -22.72 38.42 16.56
N PRO A 192 -23.82 37.98 15.91
CA PRO A 192 -24.12 38.39 14.54
C PRO A 192 -24.50 39.88 14.50
N ARG A 193 -23.61 40.71 13.94
CA ARG A 193 -23.82 42.15 13.69
C ARG A 193 -23.92 42.47 12.20
N THR A 194 -24.64 43.51 11.81
CA THR A 194 -24.60 44.05 10.44
C THR A 194 -23.32 44.88 10.22
N THR A 195 -22.96 45.14 8.96
CA THR A 195 -21.81 45.99 8.64
C THR A 195 -22.01 47.40 9.19
N GLU A 196 -23.23 47.93 9.10
CA GLU A 196 -23.62 49.24 9.62
C GLU A 196 -23.47 49.32 11.14
N GLU A 197 -23.84 48.25 11.86
CA GLU A 197 -23.64 48.15 13.30
C GLU A 197 -22.15 48.13 13.67
N ILE A 198 -21.34 47.36 12.94
CA ILE A 198 -19.89 47.31 13.16
C ILE A 198 -19.28 48.70 12.93
N VAL A 199 -19.61 49.37 11.82
CA VAL A 199 -19.17 50.73 11.52
C VAL A 199 -19.59 51.71 12.62
N ALA A 200 -20.84 51.64 13.09
CA ALA A 200 -21.32 52.50 14.16
C ALA A 200 -20.56 52.28 15.48
N ILE A 201 -20.23 51.02 15.81
CA ILE A 201 -19.43 50.68 17.00
C ILE A 201 -18.00 51.21 16.87
N LEU A 202 -17.36 51.01 15.72
CA LEU A 202 -15.99 51.49 15.49
C LEU A 202 -15.92 53.03 15.55
N ARG A 203 -16.90 53.73 14.98
CA ARG A 203 -16.95 55.20 15.03
C ARG A 203 -17.15 55.78 16.43
N ARG A 204 -17.88 55.09 17.31
CA ARG A 204 -18.15 55.55 18.68
C ARG A 204 -17.13 55.08 19.72
N SER A 205 -16.36 54.02 19.43
CA SER A 205 -15.45 53.43 20.41
C SER A 205 -14.17 54.27 20.56
N LYS A 206 -13.65 54.37 21.79
CA LYS A 206 -12.34 55.02 22.05
C LYS A 206 -11.17 54.19 21.55
N VAL A 207 -11.29 52.87 21.59
CA VAL A 207 -10.25 51.94 21.19
C VAL A 207 -10.83 50.57 20.80
N LEU A 208 -10.16 49.90 19.86
CA LEU A 208 -10.31 48.49 19.54
C LEU A 208 -9.14 47.70 20.13
N TYR A 209 -9.42 46.71 20.99
CA TYR A 209 -8.43 45.71 21.42
C TYR A 209 -8.52 44.48 20.51
N CYS A 210 -7.46 44.21 19.75
CA CYS A 210 -7.44 43.11 18.79
C CYS A 210 -6.41 42.05 19.20
N TYR A 211 -6.85 40.79 19.30
CA TYR A 211 -6.06 39.65 19.79
C TYR A 211 -5.42 38.83 18.65
N GLU A 212 -5.71 39.21 17.40
CA GLU A 212 -5.27 38.51 16.20
C GLU A 212 -5.08 39.45 15.02
N PRO A 213 -4.21 39.13 14.05
CA PRO A 213 -4.15 39.84 12.79
C PRO A 213 -5.44 39.65 11.99
N SER A 214 -6.14 40.74 11.72
CA SER A 214 -7.43 40.72 11.02
C SER A 214 -7.71 42.03 10.31
N ASN A 215 -8.50 41.98 9.24
CA ASN A 215 -8.90 43.15 8.44
C ASN A 215 -9.68 44.21 9.24
N ILE A 216 -10.28 43.79 10.37
CA ILE A 216 -11.00 44.68 11.28
C ILE A 216 -10.10 45.81 11.82
N ILE A 217 -8.78 45.59 11.87
CA ILE A 217 -7.78 46.60 12.26
C ILE A 217 -7.83 47.76 11.26
N THR A 218 -7.70 47.47 9.98
CA THR A 218 -7.76 48.47 8.90
C THR A 218 -9.14 49.15 8.85
N GLU A 219 -10.22 48.38 9.03
CA GLU A 219 -11.59 48.92 9.11
C GLU A 219 -11.76 49.89 10.29
N ALA A 220 -11.18 49.57 11.46
CA ALA A 220 -11.18 50.44 12.64
C ALA A 220 -10.44 51.76 12.38
N TYR A 221 -9.23 51.69 11.82
CA TYR A 221 -8.45 52.88 11.47
C TYR A 221 -9.18 53.81 10.49
N VAL A 222 -9.81 53.26 9.45
CA VAL A 222 -10.55 54.07 8.46
C VAL A 222 -11.83 54.67 9.08
N CYS A 223 -12.40 54.04 10.11
CA CYS A 223 -13.45 54.62 10.97
C CYS A 223 -12.92 55.59 12.05
N GLY A 224 -11.61 55.85 12.09
CA GLY A 224 -10.92 56.69 13.06
C GLY A 224 -10.80 56.10 14.46
N CYS A 225 -11.03 54.80 14.62
CA CYS A 225 -10.91 54.07 15.88
C CYS A 225 -9.46 53.62 16.09
N PRO A 226 -8.76 54.13 17.11
CA PRO A 226 -7.44 53.63 17.48
C PRO A 226 -7.49 52.12 17.79
N THR A 227 -6.45 51.39 17.39
CA THR A 227 -6.35 49.95 17.62
C THR A 227 -5.11 49.63 18.45
N ILE A 228 -5.28 48.74 19.44
CA ILE A 228 -4.19 48.15 20.21
C ILE A 228 -4.18 46.66 19.94
N LEU A 229 -3.00 46.12 19.60
CA LEU A 229 -2.79 44.67 19.55
C LEU A 229 -2.49 44.14 20.95
N VAL A 230 -3.15 43.06 21.33
CA VAL A 230 -2.95 42.44 22.63
C VAL A 230 -1.92 41.31 22.53
N ASP A 231 -0.80 41.47 23.25
CA ASP A 231 0.30 40.51 23.24
C ASP A 231 -0.10 39.19 23.91
N THR A 232 -0.36 38.19 23.07
CA THR A 232 -0.72 36.82 23.48
C THR A 232 0.21 35.79 22.84
N PRO A 233 0.33 34.57 23.41
CA PRO A 233 1.06 33.47 22.76
C PRO A 233 0.56 33.19 21.35
N TYR A 234 -0.73 33.40 21.08
CA TYR A 234 -1.30 33.30 19.74
C TYR A 234 -0.78 34.38 18.79
N LEU A 235 -0.77 35.65 19.21
CA LEU A 235 -0.29 36.77 18.39
C LEU A 235 1.21 36.62 18.05
N ARG A 236 2.01 36.08 18.97
CA ARG A 236 3.46 35.84 18.78
C ARG A 236 3.79 34.79 17.70
N ARG A 237 2.81 34.05 17.19
CA ARG A 237 2.98 33.10 16.06
C ARG A 237 3.10 33.81 14.71
N PHE A 238 2.72 35.09 14.63
CA PHE A 238 2.78 35.88 13.40
C PHE A 238 4.07 36.73 13.39
N GLY A 239 4.87 36.62 12.33
CA GLY A 239 6.11 37.41 12.15
C GLY A 239 5.84 38.84 11.66
N ASN A 240 6.85 39.72 11.77
CA ASN A 240 6.88 41.06 11.16
C ASN A 240 5.73 42.06 11.49
N LEU A 241 5.02 41.89 12.61
CA LEU A 241 3.95 42.79 13.06
C LEU A 241 4.40 44.24 13.35
N ALA A 242 5.71 44.51 13.43
CA ALA A 242 6.29 45.81 13.73
C ALA A 242 6.11 46.87 12.62
N ARG A 243 5.72 46.47 11.39
CA ARG A 243 5.65 47.38 10.23
C ARG A 243 4.43 48.32 10.22
N HIS A 244 3.40 48.03 11.00
CA HIS A 244 2.16 48.83 11.03
C HIS A 244 2.16 49.93 12.11
N GLU A 245 3.26 50.08 12.88
CA GLU A 245 3.36 51.03 14.01
C GLU A 245 2.20 50.90 15.04
N ILE A 246 1.50 49.76 15.05
CA ILE A 246 0.40 49.51 15.99
C ILE A 246 0.98 49.24 17.36
N THR A 247 0.44 49.92 18.37
CA THR A 247 0.84 49.71 19.76
C THR A 247 0.43 48.31 20.20
N THR A 248 1.42 47.54 20.68
CA THR A 248 1.21 46.19 21.23
C THR A 248 1.50 46.19 22.72
N ILE A 249 0.54 45.74 23.53
CA ILE A 249 0.68 45.66 25.00
C ILE A 249 0.18 44.33 25.55
N PRO A 250 0.76 43.81 26.65
CA PRO A 250 0.20 42.67 27.37
C PRO A 250 -1.23 42.94 27.86
N GLU A 251 -2.09 41.91 27.86
CA GLU A 251 -3.48 42.06 28.33
C GLU A 251 -3.56 42.61 29.76
N ALA A 252 -2.61 42.27 30.63
CA ALA A 252 -2.54 42.75 32.02
C ALA A 252 -2.29 44.26 32.12
N ASP A 253 -1.63 44.86 31.14
CA ASP A 253 -1.18 46.26 31.17
C ASP A 253 -2.19 47.20 30.51
N ILE A 254 -3.33 46.69 30.04
CA ILE A 254 -4.40 47.50 29.45
C ILE A 254 -4.94 48.49 30.49
N ASP A 255 -4.70 49.79 30.25
CA ASP A 255 -5.31 50.91 30.95
C ASP A 255 -6.48 51.48 30.13
N PHE A 256 -7.71 51.37 30.64
CA PHE A 256 -8.91 51.85 29.95
C PHE A 256 -9.04 53.39 29.95
N SER A 257 -8.23 54.10 30.73
CA SER A 257 -8.15 55.56 30.71
C SER A 257 -7.19 56.09 29.64
N TYR A 258 -6.27 55.24 29.17
CA TYR A 258 -5.34 55.55 28.11
C TYR A 258 -6.02 55.48 26.73
N ILE A 259 -5.90 56.55 25.96
CA ILE A 259 -6.31 56.61 24.55
C ILE A 259 -5.02 56.67 23.74
N PRO A 260 -4.71 55.68 22.90
CA PRO A 260 -3.52 55.72 22.05
C PRO A 260 -3.51 56.98 21.19
N ASP A 261 -2.34 57.57 21.01
CA ASP A 261 -2.14 58.61 20.01
C ASP A 261 -2.52 58.03 18.64
N HIS A 262 -3.43 58.71 17.92
CA HIS A 262 -3.86 58.29 16.60
C HIS A 262 -2.66 58.42 15.63
N PRO A 263 -2.19 57.34 14.98
CA PRO A 263 -1.26 57.51 13.87
C PRO A 263 -2.03 58.21 12.75
N THR A 264 -1.65 59.45 12.48
CA THR A 264 -2.00 60.31 11.34
C THR A 264 -3.49 60.66 11.11
N ASN A 265 -3.72 61.90 10.68
CA ASN A 265 -5.02 62.49 10.39
C ASN A 265 -5.85 61.59 9.44
N PRO A 266 -7.18 61.40 9.61
CA PRO A 266 -8.04 60.72 8.63
C PRO A 266 -7.85 61.17 7.17
N ASP A 267 -7.43 62.43 6.96
CA ASP A 267 -7.08 62.96 5.63
C ASP A 267 -5.72 62.44 5.09
N GLN A 268 -4.78 62.01 5.94
CA GLN A 268 -3.55 61.31 5.53
C GLN A 268 -3.81 59.84 5.15
N LEU A 269 -4.81 59.19 5.76
CA LEU A 269 -5.33 57.90 5.30
C LEU A 269 -5.95 58.02 3.89
N ARG A 270 -6.58 59.16 3.56
CA ARG A 270 -7.01 59.48 2.19
C ARG A 270 -5.84 59.66 1.21
N ILE A 271 -4.73 60.27 1.65
CA ILE A 271 -3.50 60.39 0.86
C ILE A 271 -2.86 59.00 0.63
N ASN A 272 -3.00 58.07 1.60
CA ASN A 272 -2.62 56.66 1.40
C ASN A 272 -3.52 55.93 0.41
N VAL A 273 -4.83 56.17 0.37
CA VAL A 273 -5.73 55.56 -0.65
C VAL A 273 -5.34 55.94 -2.09
N GLU A 274 -4.80 57.15 -2.32
CA GLU A 274 -4.29 57.55 -3.63
C GLU A 274 -2.94 56.88 -3.99
N THR A 275 -2.01 56.74 -3.03
CA THR A 275 -0.74 56.01 -3.24
C THR A 275 -0.92 54.48 -3.30
N ASP A 276 -1.88 53.95 -2.53
CA ASP A 276 -2.31 52.55 -2.54
C ASP A 276 -2.94 52.18 -3.89
N GLY A 277 -3.61 53.12 -4.55
CA GLY A 277 -4.10 52.92 -5.91
C GLY A 277 -2.98 52.70 -6.94
N ILE A 278 -1.83 53.37 -6.76
CA ILE A 278 -0.64 53.18 -7.61
C ILE A 278 0.04 51.85 -7.28
N ALA A 279 0.26 51.56 -5.99
CA ALA A 279 0.89 50.31 -5.55
C ALA A 279 0.04 49.07 -5.91
N MET A 280 -1.28 49.14 -5.70
CA MET A 280 -2.26 48.14 -6.13
C MET A 280 -2.13 47.89 -7.63
N ARG A 281 -2.17 48.96 -8.44
CA ARG A 281 -2.08 48.84 -9.91
C ARG A 281 -0.78 48.18 -10.34
N GLN A 282 0.36 48.60 -9.78
CA GLN A 282 1.66 48.01 -10.09
C GLN A 282 1.73 46.52 -9.71
N SER A 283 1.21 46.15 -8.53
CA SER A 283 1.19 44.76 -8.07
C SER A 283 0.29 43.89 -8.96
N LEU A 284 -0.87 44.40 -9.36
CA LEU A 284 -1.79 43.70 -10.26
C LEU A 284 -1.23 43.58 -11.67
N GLU A 285 -0.57 44.61 -12.20
CA GLU A 285 0.14 44.55 -13.49
C GLU A 285 1.27 43.52 -13.46
N ASN A 286 2.02 43.41 -12.35
CA ASN A 286 3.04 42.37 -12.20
C ASN A 286 2.43 40.96 -12.15
N PHE A 287 1.34 40.77 -11.41
CA PHE A 287 0.60 39.51 -11.36
C PHE A 287 0.14 39.08 -12.76
N VAL A 288 -0.51 39.99 -13.49
CA VAL A 288 -0.99 39.73 -14.85
C VAL A 288 0.19 39.41 -15.78
N ARG A 289 1.26 40.19 -15.74
CA ARG A 289 2.44 39.99 -16.59
C ARG A 289 3.07 38.62 -16.36
N LYS A 290 3.31 38.22 -15.11
CA LYS A 290 3.96 36.93 -14.79
C LYS A 290 3.10 35.74 -15.18
N THR A 291 1.82 35.77 -14.83
CA THR A 291 0.90 34.66 -15.10
C THR A 291 0.60 34.49 -16.59
N GLN A 292 0.41 35.58 -17.34
CA GLN A 292 0.24 35.53 -18.80
C GLN A 292 1.51 35.10 -19.53
N LEU A 293 2.69 35.54 -19.07
CA LEU A 293 3.96 35.10 -19.66
C LEU A 293 4.17 33.60 -19.46
N ALA A 294 3.91 33.08 -18.26
CA ALA A 294 3.99 31.63 -18.00
C ALA A 294 3.03 30.85 -18.92
N ALA A 295 1.80 31.33 -19.09
CA ALA A 295 0.83 30.69 -19.98
C ALA A 295 1.26 30.73 -21.45
N LEU A 296 1.89 31.83 -21.89
CA LEU A 296 2.46 31.94 -23.23
C LEU A 296 3.61 30.95 -23.43
N THR A 297 4.56 30.87 -22.50
CA THR A 297 5.69 29.93 -22.56
C THR A 297 5.23 28.49 -22.66
N HIS A 298 4.22 28.10 -21.86
CA HIS A 298 3.63 26.77 -21.99
C HIS A 298 2.91 26.57 -23.33
N ALA A 299 2.18 27.56 -23.84
CA ALA A 299 1.52 27.48 -25.14
C ALA A 299 2.52 27.30 -26.30
N GLU A 300 3.68 27.96 -26.23
CA GLU A 300 4.78 27.81 -27.19
C GLU A 300 5.45 26.45 -27.07
N TYR A 301 5.73 25.99 -25.84
CA TYR A 301 6.30 24.66 -25.59
C TYR A 301 5.42 23.55 -26.17
N ARG A 302 4.09 23.66 -26.05
CA ARG A 302 3.13 22.70 -26.65
C ARG A 302 3.26 22.52 -28.17
N GLN A 303 3.83 23.51 -28.86
CA GLN A 303 4.01 23.45 -30.31
C GLN A 303 5.32 22.75 -30.70
N THR A 304 6.23 22.54 -29.75
CA THR A 304 7.54 21.95 -30.00
C THR A 304 7.47 20.45 -30.29
N PRO A 305 8.42 19.90 -31.08
CA PRO A 305 8.53 18.45 -31.25
C PRO A 305 8.75 17.69 -29.93
N ALA A 306 9.45 18.30 -28.96
CA ALA A 306 9.68 17.71 -27.65
C ALA A 306 8.38 17.46 -26.87
N TYR A 307 7.48 18.45 -26.81
CA TYR A 307 6.17 18.26 -26.18
C TYR A 307 5.34 17.20 -26.90
N ARG A 308 5.32 17.22 -28.25
CA ARG A 308 4.60 16.20 -29.02
C ARG A 308 5.16 14.79 -28.78
N PHE A 309 6.47 14.66 -28.59
CA PHE A 309 7.10 13.39 -28.25
C PHE A 309 6.61 12.91 -26.88
N GLU A 310 6.63 13.77 -25.86
CA GLU A 310 6.12 13.43 -24.52
C GLU A 310 4.65 13.03 -24.53
N GLU A 311 3.80 13.75 -25.26
CA GLU A 311 2.37 13.38 -25.41
C GLU A 311 2.19 12.06 -26.17
N SER A 312 3.02 11.78 -27.17
CA SER A 312 2.97 10.52 -27.93
C SER A 312 3.39 9.33 -27.05
N VAL A 313 4.40 9.51 -26.18
CA VAL A 313 4.79 8.52 -25.18
C VAL A 313 3.67 8.28 -24.18
N LYS A 314 3.06 9.34 -23.63
CA LYS A 314 1.89 9.20 -22.74
C LYS A 314 0.72 8.49 -23.42
N ALA A 315 0.45 8.79 -24.69
CA ALA A 315 -0.58 8.10 -25.45
C ALA A 315 -0.26 6.61 -25.59
N PHE A 316 1.00 6.26 -25.87
CA PHE A 316 1.46 4.88 -25.93
C PHE A 316 1.32 4.15 -24.58
N GLU A 317 1.73 4.77 -23.48
CA GLU A 317 1.59 4.22 -22.13
C GLU A 317 0.13 4.01 -21.72
N ASN A 318 -0.76 4.92 -22.14
CA ASN A 318 -2.21 4.81 -21.94
C ASN A 318 -2.90 3.87 -22.92
N ASN A 319 -2.14 3.21 -23.80
CA ASN A 319 -2.65 2.33 -24.87
C ASN A 319 -3.62 3.04 -25.85
N ASP A 320 -3.52 4.37 -25.98
CA ASP A 320 -4.17 5.17 -27.02
C ASP A 320 -3.31 5.12 -28.29
N GLN A 321 -3.49 4.03 -29.04
CA GLN A 321 -2.67 3.74 -30.22
C GLN A 321 -2.85 4.77 -31.34
N GLU A 322 -4.07 5.32 -31.52
CA GLU A 322 -4.35 6.25 -32.62
C GLU A 322 -3.56 7.55 -32.42
N SER A 323 -3.64 8.13 -31.22
CA SER A 323 -2.88 9.34 -30.87
C SER A 323 -1.37 9.09 -30.88
N ALA A 324 -0.91 7.94 -30.37
CA ALA A 324 0.51 7.60 -30.34
C ALA A 324 1.09 7.46 -31.76
N ILE A 325 0.42 6.70 -32.65
CA ILE A 325 0.87 6.52 -34.04
C ILE A 325 0.92 7.86 -34.76
N SER A 326 -0.16 8.66 -34.66
CA SER A 326 -0.22 9.98 -35.31
C SER A 326 0.90 10.90 -34.82
N GLY A 327 1.12 10.93 -33.51
CA GLY A 327 2.16 11.71 -32.87
C GLY A 327 3.56 11.31 -33.31
N PHE A 328 3.94 10.04 -33.16
CA PHE A 328 5.27 9.55 -33.56
C PHE A 328 5.51 9.65 -35.06
N ALA A 329 4.50 9.39 -35.91
CA ALA A 329 4.63 9.55 -37.35
C ALA A 329 4.95 11.00 -37.75
N SER A 330 4.31 11.99 -37.10
CA SER A 330 4.60 13.41 -37.33
C SER A 330 6.01 13.83 -36.89
N LEU A 331 6.61 13.06 -35.97
CA LEU A 331 7.94 13.33 -35.43
C LEU A 331 9.06 12.75 -36.29
N LEU A 332 8.78 11.79 -37.18
CA LEU A 332 9.77 11.21 -38.08
C LEU A 332 10.45 12.25 -38.98
N ASP A 333 9.70 13.27 -39.42
CA ASP A 333 10.22 14.33 -40.30
C ASP A 333 10.84 15.50 -39.50
N THR A 334 10.36 15.75 -38.28
CA THR A 334 10.81 16.89 -37.46
C THR A 334 11.97 16.55 -36.54
N LEU A 335 12.18 15.27 -36.25
CA LEU A 335 13.29 14.72 -35.47
C LEU A 335 13.99 13.58 -36.22
N PRO A 336 14.56 13.82 -37.41
CA PRO A 336 15.11 12.75 -38.26
C PRO A 336 16.33 12.02 -37.66
N GLU A 337 17.02 12.64 -36.70
CA GLU A 337 18.20 12.07 -36.01
C GLU A 337 17.83 11.40 -34.67
N ASN A 338 16.55 11.39 -34.29
CA ASN A 338 16.09 10.71 -33.08
C ASN A 338 15.59 9.30 -33.45
N PRO A 339 16.18 8.22 -32.91
CA PRO A 339 15.74 6.86 -33.21
C PRO A 339 14.40 6.50 -32.54
N LEU A 340 13.99 7.22 -31.49
CA LEU A 340 12.87 6.84 -30.64
C LEU A 340 11.50 6.86 -31.34
N PRO A 341 11.12 7.89 -32.15
CA PRO A 341 9.84 7.85 -32.86
C PRO A 341 9.70 6.62 -33.77
N SER A 342 10.76 6.21 -34.48
CA SER A 342 10.75 4.96 -35.25
C SER A 342 10.66 3.73 -34.34
N ALA A 343 11.40 3.68 -33.23
CA ALA A 343 11.34 2.55 -32.30
C ALA A 343 9.95 2.39 -31.64
N TYR A 344 9.30 3.47 -31.21
CA TYR A 344 7.94 3.40 -30.65
C TYR A 344 6.91 2.96 -31.69
N LEU A 345 7.03 3.37 -32.96
CA LEU A 345 6.19 2.82 -34.03
C LEU A 345 6.44 1.32 -34.22
N ALA A 346 7.68 0.85 -34.12
CA ALA A 346 7.99 -0.58 -34.14
C ALA A 346 7.31 -1.32 -32.98
N PHE A 347 7.36 -0.79 -31.76
CA PHE A 347 6.71 -1.38 -30.58
C PHE A 347 5.19 -1.45 -30.73
N ILE A 348 4.57 -0.41 -31.31
CA ILE A 348 3.13 -0.39 -31.60
C ILE A 348 2.77 -1.45 -32.65
N CYS A 349 3.53 -1.55 -33.75
CA CYS A 349 3.33 -2.58 -34.77
C CYS A 349 3.48 -3.99 -34.19
N ALA A 350 4.48 -4.21 -33.34
CA ALA A 350 4.69 -5.48 -32.65
C ALA A 350 3.52 -5.85 -31.72
N ASN A 351 3.00 -4.89 -30.95
CA ASN A 351 1.81 -5.07 -30.12
C ASN A 351 0.56 -5.42 -30.93
N GLN A 352 0.53 -5.08 -32.23
CA GLN A 352 -0.54 -5.43 -33.18
C GLN A 352 -0.27 -6.74 -33.93
N GLY A 353 0.87 -7.40 -33.71
CA GLY A 353 1.29 -8.60 -34.44
C GLY A 353 1.79 -8.32 -35.87
N LEU A 354 2.03 -7.05 -36.23
CA LEU A 354 2.58 -6.61 -37.51
C LEU A 354 4.11 -6.68 -37.48
N ILE A 355 4.63 -7.91 -37.52
CA ILE A 355 6.06 -8.20 -37.26
C ILE A 355 6.97 -7.60 -38.34
N GLU A 356 6.57 -7.66 -39.60
CA GLU A 356 7.37 -7.15 -40.73
C GLU A 356 7.47 -5.61 -40.66
N GLU A 357 6.36 -4.92 -40.41
CA GLU A 357 6.33 -3.48 -40.20
C GLU A 357 7.16 -3.06 -38.98
N ALA A 358 7.05 -3.83 -37.89
CA ALA A 358 7.85 -3.59 -36.70
C ALA A 358 9.36 -3.73 -36.99
N ASN A 359 9.76 -4.73 -37.78
CA ASN A 359 11.16 -4.91 -38.18
C ASN A 359 11.66 -3.73 -39.03
N ASN A 360 10.88 -3.27 -40.01
CA ASN A 360 11.27 -2.13 -40.84
C ASN A 360 11.50 -0.85 -40.00
N PHE A 361 10.62 -0.59 -39.02
CA PHE A 361 10.76 0.58 -38.16
C PHE A 361 11.93 0.47 -37.17
N ILE A 362 12.20 -0.73 -36.63
CA ILE A 362 13.35 -0.91 -35.72
C ILE A 362 14.67 -0.84 -36.48
N GLU A 363 14.74 -1.36 -37.71
CA GLU A 363 15.92 -1.24 -38.57
C GLU A 363 16.25 0.24 -38.81
N ARG A 364 15.24 1.06 -39.15
CA ARG A 364 15.43 2.52 -39.28
C ARG A 364 15.92 3.18 -37.98
N ALA A 365 15.42 2.76 -36.83
CA ALA A 365 15.89 3.28 -35.54
C ALA A 365 17.36 2.91 -35.28
N LEU A 366 17.76 1.68 -35.63
CA LEU A 366 19.13 1.18 -35.47
C LEU A 366 20.10 1.73 -36.54
N GLU A 367 19.62 2.13 -37.72
CA GLU A 367 20.42 2.89 -38.69
C GLU A 367 20.85 4.25 -38.12
N ILE A 368 19.95 4.92 -37.39
CA ILE A 368 20.22 6.20 -36.73
C ILE A 368 21.14 6.00 -35.52
N ALA A 369 20.88 4.97 -34.71
CA ALA A 369 21.66 4.68 -33.50
C ALA A 369 22.05 3.19 -33.40
N PRO A 370 23.12 2.74 -34.08
CA PRO A 370 23.50 1.33 -34.16
C PRO A 370 23.87 0.68 -32.82
N SER A 371 24.25 1.48 -31.81
CA SER A 371 24.61 0.99 -30.48
C SER A 371 23.40 0.80 -29.55
N ARG A 372 22.20 1.21 -29.96
CA ARG A 372 20.98 1.16 -29.13
C ARG A 372 20.26 -0.19 -29.26
N MET A 373 20.97 -1.27 -28.94
CA MET A 373 20.41 -2.63 -28.98
C MET A 373 19.31 -2.85 -27.94
N ASP A 374 19.21 -1.97 -26.93
CA ASP A 374 18.07 -1.85 -26.02
C ASP A 374 16.75 -1.62 -26.77
N LEU A 375 16.76 -0.90 -27.91
CA LEU A 375 15.56 -0.73 -28.73
C LEU A 375 15.14 -2.05 -29.39
N LYS A 376 16.10 -2.86 -29.86
CA LYS A 376 15.82 -4.19 -30.43
C LYS A 376 15.31 -5.16 -29.36
N ALA A 377 15.85 -5.09 -28.15
CA ALA A 377 15.32 -5.83 -27.01
C ALA A 377 13.88 -5.39 -26.66
N GLY A 378 13.60 -4.08 -26.66
CA GLY A 378 12.25 -3.53 -26.47
C GLY A 378 11.24 -4.04 -27.50
N LEU A 379 11.65 -4.22 -28.76
CA LEU A 379 10.82 -4.86 -29.79
C LEU A 379 10.50 -6.32 -29.42
N GLY A 380 11.50 -7.08 -28.97
CA GLY A 380 11.31 -8.44 -28.48
C GLY A 380 10.34 -8.52 -27.30
N GLU A 381 10.43 -7.59 -26.35
CA GLU A 381 9.49 -7.49 -25.24
C GLU A 381 8.06 -7.18 -25.69
N SER A 382 7.87 -6.28 -26.65
CA SER A 382 6.56 -6.00 -27.25
C SER A 382 5.96 -7.25 -27.91
N LEU A 383 6.77 -8.00 -28.67
CA LEU A 383 6.32 -9.25 -29.30
C LEU A 383 5.97 -10.33 -28.27
N LEU A 384 6.74 -10.44 -27.18
CA LEU A 384 6.45 -11.34 -26.08
C LEU A 384 5.08 -11.01 -25.45
N LYS A 385 4.83 -9.72 -25.14
CA LYS A 385 3.54 -9.25 -24.62
C LYS A 385 2.38 -9.49 -25.58
N ALA A 386 2.64 -9.42 -26.89
CA ALA A 386 1.67 -9.72 -27.94
C ALA A 386 1.39 -11.24 -28.13
N GLY A 387 2.07 -12.11 -27.39
CA GLY A 387 1.88 -13.57 -27.50
C GLY A 387 2.69 -14.23 -28.63
N HIS A 388 3.78 -13.60 -29.07
CA HIS A 388 4.68 -14.10 -30.12
C HIS A 388 6.09 -14.45 -29.57
N PRO A 389 6.21 -15.39 -28.61
CA PRO A 389 7.47 -15.67 -27.91
C PRO A 389 8.57 -16.26 -28.81
N ALA A 390 8.20 -16.97 -29.88
CA ALA A 390 9.18 -17.54 -30.81
C ALA A 390 9.94 -16.43 -31.55
N GLN A 391 9.23 -15.50 -32.19
CA GLN A 391 9.82 -14.36 -32.88
C GLN A 391 10.52 -13.41 -31.92
N ALA A 392 9.93 -13.13 -30.76
CA ALA A 392 10.54 -12.32 -29.71
C ALA A 392 11.93 -12.86 -29.32
N SER A 393 12.07 -14.18 -29.22
CA SER A 393 13.34 -14.83 -28.84
C SER A 393 14.49 -14.54 -29.82
N ASP A 394 14.20 -14.38 -31.11
CA ASP A 394 15.21 -14.11 -32.12
C ASP A 394 15.75 -12.68 -31.98
N PHE A 395 14.86 -11.68 -31.87
CA PHE A 395 15.23 -10.29 -31.63
C PHE A 395 16.02 -10.10 -30.33
N LEU A 396 15.61 -10.76 -29.24
CA LEU A 396 16.28 -10.71 -27.95
C LEU A 396 17.66 -11.35 -27.98
N LYS A 397 17.81 -12.51 -28.66
CA LYS A 397 19.13 -13.15 -28.85
C LYS A 397 20.06 -12.26 -29.66
N GLU A 398 19.57 -11.62 -30.70
CA GLU A 398 20.38 -10.69 -31.50
C GLU A 398 20.84 -9.49 -30.67
N ALA A 399 19.94 -8.91 -29.85
CA ALA A 399 20.29 -7.83 -28.93
C ALA A 399 21.38 -8.24 -27.94
N ILE A 400 21.22 -9.38 -27.28
CA ILE A 400 22.19 -9.91 -26.31
C ILE A 400 23.51 -10.31 -26.96
N THR A 401 23.48 -10.84 -28.19
CA THR A 401 24.71 -11.21 -28.93
C THR A 401 25.52 -9.98 -29.29
N ALA A 402 24.85 -8.89 -29.69
CA ALA A 402 25.50 -7.63 -30.02
C ALA A 402 25.97 -6.87 -28.77
N GLN A 403 25.20 -6.95 -27.68
CA GLN A 403 25.49 -6.29 -26.40
C GLN A 403 25.27 -7.26 -25.23
N PRO A 404 26.27 -8.08 -24.85
CA PRO A 404 26.15 -9.07 -23.76
C PRO A 404 25.89 -8.46 -22.37
N ASP A 405 26.24 -7.19 -22.17
CA ASP A 405 25.99 -6.41 -20.96
C ASP A 405 24.56 -5.83 -20.88
N LEU A 406 23.70 -6.07 -21.87
CA LEU A 406 22.29 -5.66 -21.85
C LEU A 406 21.46 -6.58 -20.94
N LEU A 407 21.72 -6.52 -19.64
CA LEU A 407 21.13 -7.42 -18.63
C LEU A 407 19.60 -7.40 -18.61
N ALA A 408 18.98 -6.27 -18.98
CA ALA A 408 17.53 -6.10 -19.03
C ALA A 408 16.83 -7.02 -20.06
N ALA A 409 17.54 -7.50 -21.09
CA ALA A 409 16.95 -8.34 -22.15
C ALA A 409 16.84 -9.83 -21.76
N TYR A 410 17.63 -10.29 -20.78
CA TYR A 410 17.69 -11.70 -20.38
C TYR A 410 16.38 -12.24 -19.77
N PRO A 411 15.68 -11.52 -18.87
CA PRO A 411 14.38 -11.96 -18.35
C PRO A 411 13.34 -12.19 -19.45
N ALA A 412 13.25 -11.29 -20.42
CA ALA A 412 12.35 -11.44 -21.56
C ALA A 412 12.72 -12.67 -22.40
N LEU A 413 14.01 -12.92 -22.64
CA LEU A 413 14.45 -14.11 -23.39
C LEU A 413 14.13 -15.40 -22.62
N ALA A 414 14.35 -15.41 -21.31
CA ALA A 414 14.01 -16.55 -20.46
C ALA A 414 12.51 -16.85 -20.46
N GLN A 415 11.65 -15.83 -20.40
CA GLN A 415 10.20 -16.00 -20.56
C GLN A 415 9.84 -16.56 -21.94
N CYS A 416 10.47 -16.09 -23.02
CA CYS A 416 10.28 -16.66 -24.35
C CYS A 416 10.66 -18.15 -24.40
N LEU A 417 11.80 -18.51 -23.80
CA LEU A 417 12.26 -19.90 -23.70
C LEU A 417 11.28 -20.76 -22.89
N HIS A 418 10.80 -20.25 -21.76
CA HIS A 418 9.80 -20.93 -20.93
C HIS A 418 8.49 -21.18 -21.70
N LEU A 419 7.92 -20.15 -22.33
CA LEU A 419 6.68 -20.26 -23.11
C LEU A 419 6.82 -21.16 -24.35
N THR A 420 8.04 -21.36 -24.86
CA THR A 420 8.32 -22.29 -25.96
C THR A 420 8.74 -23.69 -25.48
N GLY A 421 8.56 -23.98 -24.18
CA GLY A 421 8.78 -25.31 -23.58
C GLY A 421 10.23 -25.62 -23.21
N LYS A 422 11.13 -24.63 -23.27
CA LYS A 422 12.57 -24.74 -22.96
C LYS A 422 12.89 -24.14 -21.58
N THR A 423 12.14 -24.53 -20.56
CA THR A 423 12.28 -23.97 -19.20
C THR A 423 13.66 -24.21 -18.60
N ASP A 424 14.30 -25.36 -18.85
CA ASP A 424 15.64 -25.64 -18.33
C ASP A 424 16.68 -24.68 -18.92
N ASP A 425 16.59 -24.38 -20.21
CA ASP A 425 17.45 -23.38 -20.87
C ASP A 425 17.19 -21.98 -20.30
N ALA A 426 15.93 -21.64 -20.00
CA ALA A 426 15.55 -20.37 -19.39
C ALA A 426 16.16 -20.21 -17.99
N ILE A 427 16.07 -21.24 -17.15
CA ILE A 427 16.65 -21.27 -15.81
C ILE A 427 18.18 -21.16 -15.89
N ALA A 428 18.83 -21.94 -16.76
CA ALA A 428 20.28 -21.90 -16.93
C ALA A 428 20.76 -20.52 -17.42
N LEU A 429 20.02 -19.89 -18.34
CA LEU A 429 20.31 -18.55 -18.84
C LEU A 429 20.29 -17.52 -17.70
N LEU A 430 19.23 -17.48 -16.90
CA LEU A 430 19.11 -16.52 -15.80
C LEU A 430 20.12 -16.80 -14.68
N GLN A 431 20.39 -18.07 -14.37
CA GLN A 431 21.43 -18.44 -13.39
C GLN A 431 22.81 -17.92 -13.82
N ALA A 432 23.15 -17.97 -15.10
CA ALA A 432 24.43 -17.43 -15.59
C ALA A 432 24.51 -15.90 -15.40
N VAL A 433 23.41 -15.19 -15.61
CA VAL A 433 23.32 -13.73 -15.48
C VAL A 433 23.40 -13.27 -14.03
N VAL A 434 22.67 -13.95 -13.14
CA VAL A 434 22.60 -13.60 -11.71
C VAL A 434 23.95 -13.74 -10.99
N ASN A 435 24.84 -14.58 -11.52
CA ASN A 435 26.21 -14.75 -11.00
C ASN A 435 27.21 -13.68 -11.47
N MET A 436 26.79 -12.68 -12.25
CA MET A 436 27.70 -11.62 -12.74
C MET A 436 27.90 -10.47 -11.70
N PRO A 437 29.10 -9.85 -11.61
CA PRO A 437 29.48 -8.93 -10.51
C PRO A 437 28.81 -7.55 -10.46
N GLU A 438 27.96 -7.19 -11.42
CA GLU A 438 27.21 -5.94 -11.42
C GLU A 438 25.80 -6.25 -10.91
N ALA A 439 25.57 -5.97 -9.62
CA ALA A 439 24.35 -6.23 -8.85
C ALA A 439 23.13 -6.59 -9.70
N ALA A 440 22.78 -7.89 -9.68
CA ALA A 440 21.66 -8.48 -10.40
C ALA A 440 20.44 -7.55 -10.42
N SER A 441 19.89 -7.31 -11.60
CA SER A 441 18.59 -6.66 -11.71
C SER A 441 17.59 -7.46 -10.86
N SER A 442 16.91 -6.79 -9.92
CA SER A 442 15.84 -7.38 -9.10
C SER A 442 14.83 -8.16 -9.95
N HIS A 443 14.60 -7.68 -11.18
CA HIS A 443 13.74 -8.33 -12.16
C HIS A 443 14.25 -9.71 -12.60
N THR A 444 15.56 -9.89 -12.86
CA THR A 444 16.15 -11.17 -13.26
C THR A 444 15.99 -12.23 -12.17
N SER A 445 16.26 -11.85 -10.92
CA SER A 445 16.08 -12.73 -9.76
C SER A 445 14.63 -13.11 -9.57
N SER A 446 13.70 -12.17 -9.73
CA SER A 446 12.25 -12.41 -9.65
C SER A 446 11.78 -13.43 -10.70
N VAL A 447 12.19 -13.29 -11.96
CA VAL A 447 11.79 -14.23 -13.02
C VAL A 447 12.40 -15.61 -12.78
N LEU A 448 13.65 -15.68 -12.30
CA LEU A 448 14.26 -16.96 -11.96
C LEU A 448 13.56 -17.66 -10.79
N LEU A 449 13.16 -16.91 -9.74
CA LEU A 449 12.36 -17.45 -8.63
C LEU A 449 11.03 -18.02 -9.12
N GLU A 450 10.33 -17.32 -10.02
CA GLU A 450 9.08 -17.78 -10.62
C GLU A 450 9.27 -19.11 -11.36
N LEU A 451 10.29 -19.21 -12.23
CA LEU A 451 10.57 -20.43 -12.97
C LEU A 451 10.97 -21.60 -12.06
N LEU A 452 11.76 -21.34 -11.01
CA LEU A 452 12.15 -22.36 -10.03
C LEU A 452 10.94 -22.86 -9.23
N ALA A 453 10.00 -21.96 -8.86
CA ALA A 453 8.76 -22.32 -8.20
C ALA A 453 7.86 -23.18 -9.09
N GLN A 454 7.69 -22.82 -10.37
CA GLN A 454 6.93 -23.61 -11.34
C GLN A 454 7.56 -24.98 -11.66
N GLN A 455 8.89 -25.07 -11.62
CA GLN A 455 9.60 -26.34 -11.74
C GLN A 455 9.51 -27.19 -10.45
N GLY A 456 9.17 -26.59 -9.30
CA GLY A 456 9.18 -27.25 -7.99
C GLY A 456 10.59 -27.52 -7.46
N ASN A 457 11.61 -26.80 -7.95
CA ASN A 457 13.00 -26.95 -7.54
C ASN A 457 13.29 -26.13 -6.28
N LEU A 458 12.77 -26.61 -5.15
CA LEU A 458 12.76 -25.90 -3.87
C LEU A 458 14.17 -25.58 -3.34
N ASP A 459 15.15 -26.46 -3.57
CA ASP A 459 16.55 -26.24 -3.18
C ASP A 459 17.14 -25.02 -3.87
N ALA A 460 17.07 -24.95 -5.20
CA ALA A 460 17.62 -23.83 -5.96
C ALA A 460 16.85 -22.53 -5.69
N PHE A 461 15.54 -22.63 -5.41
CA PHE A 461 14.72 -21.51 -4.99
C PHE A 461 15.20 -20.92 -3.65
N ALA A 462 15.38 -21.77 -2.63
CA ALA A 462 15.88 -21.36 -1.31
C ALA A 462 17.28 -20.75 -1.41
N ASP A 463 18.20 -21.36 -2.17
CA ASP A 463 19.54 -20.84 -2.42
C ASP A 463 19.52 -19.43 -3.03
N LEU A 464 18.58 -19.19 -3.95
CA LEU A 464 18.45 -17.90 -4.62
C LEU A 464 17.89 -16.84 -3.68
N CYS A 465 16.87 -17.17 -2.86
CA CYS A 465 16.36 -16.28 -1.81
C CYS A 465 17.46 -15.87 -0.83
N LEU A 466 18.26 -16.83 -0.34
CA LEU A 466 19.37 -16.53 0.58
C LEU A 466 20.43 -15.62 -0.04
N ARG A 467 20.84 -15.88 -1.29
CA ARG A 467 21.88 -15.09 -1.97
C ARG A 467 21.46 -13.67 -2.30
N HIS A 468 20.18 -13.45 -2.60
CA HIS A 468 19.66 -12.16 -3.05
C HIS A 468 18.75 -11.48 -2.05
N SER A 469 18.68 -11.98 -0.81
CA SER A 469 17.83 -11.42 0.25
C SER A 469 18.02 -9.91 0.40
N GLN A 470 16.99 -9.15 0.02
CA GLN A 470 16.94 -7.70 0.15
C GLN A 470 16.17 -7.26 1.40
N GLY A 471 15.35 -8.15 1.99
CA GLY A 471 14.51 -7.80 3.13
C GLY A 471 13.97 -9.01 3.90
N LEU A 472 13.17 -8.70 4.92
CA LEU A 472 12.54 -9.68 5.82
C LEU A 472 11.72 -10.74 5.06
N ALA A 473 11.01 -10.33 4.01
CA ALA A 473 10.18 -11.24 3.21
C ALA A 473 11.01 -12.34 2.52
N ASP A 474 12.20 -11.99 2.01
CA ASP A 474 13.08 -12.95 1.35
C ASP A 474 13.66 -13.97 2.35
N ASP A 475 14.05 -13.49 3.54
CA ASP A 475 14.58 -14.34 4.62
C ASP A 475 13.53 -15.34 5.12
N LEU A 476 12.29 -14.89 5.33
CA LEU A 476 11.19 -15.74 5.76
C LEU A 476 10.75 -16.72 4.68
N LEU A 477 10.78 -16.31 3.41
CA LEU A 477 10.51 -17.18 2.29
C LEU A 477 11.59 -18.28 2.17
N ALA A 478 12.86 -17.94 2.37
CA ALA A 478 13.94 -18.93 2.45
C ALA A 478 13.71 -19.90 3.62
N ALA A 479 13.41 -19.39 4.82
CA ALA A 479 13.12 -20.21 6.00
C ALA A 479 11.95 -21.18 5.74
N ARG A 480 10.90 -20.73 5.06
CA ARG A 480 9.77 -21.59 4.64
C ARG A 480 10.23 -22.76 3.81
N CYS A 481 11.05 -22.52 2.80
CA CYS A 481 11.55 -23.56 1.93
C CYS A 481 12.45 -24.52 2.71
N LEU A 482 13.38 -23.99 3.51
CA LEU A 482 14.38 -24.76 4.25
C LEU A 482 13.76 -25.65 5.33
N SER A 483 12.68 -25.23 5.98
CA SER A 483 11.93 -26.09 6.92
C SER A 483 11.43 -27.41 6.33
N ARG A 484 11.45 -27.54 4.99
CA ARG A 484 10.97 -28.71 4.25
C ARG A 484 12.07 -29.47 3.50
N ILE A 485 13.33 -29.03 3.59
CA ILE A 485 14.43 -29.63 2.82
C ILE A 485 15.75 -29.69 3.57
N ASP A 486 15.92 -28.88 4.63
CA ASP A 486 17.16 -28.73 5.37
C ASP A 486 17.23 -29.75 6.53
N GLY A 487 17.89 -30.88 6.26
CA GLY A 487 17.87 -32.05 7.14
C GLY A 487 18.71 -31.96 8.42
N ASP A 488 19.58 -30.96 8.55
CA ASP A 488 20.32 -30.66 9.78
C ASP A 488 19.84 -29.36 10.47
N GLY A 489 19.10 -28.52 9.74
CA GLY A 489 18.53 -27.28 10.25
C GLY A 489 19.49 -26.10 10.28
N GLU A 490 20.75 -26.25 9.87
CA GLU A 490 21.75 -25.19 9.98
C GLU A 490 21.36 -23.98 9.11
N ARG A 491 20.95 -24.23 7.86
CA ARG A 491 20.59 -23.18 6.91
C ARG A 491 19.27 -22.52 7.27
N LEU A 492 18.32 -23.30 7.78
CA LEU A 492 17.07 -22.77 8.30
C LEU A 492 17.33 -21.80 9.48
N LEU A 493 18.16 -22.21 10.44
CA LEU A 493 18.50 -21.36 11.59
C LEU A 493 19.23 -20.08 11.16
N GLU A 494 20.10 -20.15 10.14
CA GLU A 494 20.74 -18.97 9.54
C GLU A 494 19.69 -18.01 8.93
N ALA A 495 18.75 -18.53 8.13
CA ALA A 495 17.69 -17.74 7.52
C ALA A 495 16.78 -17.07 8.57
N LEU A 496 16.44 -17.81 9.64
CA LEU A 496 15.65 -17.30 10.76
C LEU A 496 16.40 -16.22 11.55
N GLY A 497 17.71 -16.38 11.76
CA GLY A 497 18.55 -15.37 12.40
C GLY A 497 18.63 -14.08 11.57
N ALA A 498 18.74 -14.20 10.25
CA ALA A 498 18.70 -13.06 9.33
C ALA A 498 17.35 -12.33 9.42
N ALA A 499 16.23 -13.05 9.34
CA ALA A 499 14.89 -12.50 9.50
C ALA A 499 14.74 -11.75 10.84
N GLN A 500 15.16 -12.37 11.95
CA GLN A 500 15.07 -11.78 13.27
C GLN A 500 15.87 -10.47 13.38
N SER A 501 17.04 -10.39 12.76
CA SER A 501 17.88 -9.18 12.77
C SER A 501 17.25 -7.98 12.05
N ARG A 502 16.32 -8.23 11.13
CA ARG A 502 15.62 -7.19 10.34
C ARG A 502 14.31 -6.74 10.98
N LEU A 503 13.80 -7.47 11.96
CA LEU A 503 12.55 -7.10 12.63
C LEU A 503 12.75 -5.82 13.47
N PRO A 504 11.76 -4.92 13.46
CA PRO A 504 11.81 -3.73 14.30
C PRO A 504 11.86 -4.13 15.78
N ALA A 505 12.57 -3.35 16.59
CA ALA A 505 12.55 -3.54 18.04
C ALA A 505 11.10 -3.46 18.54
N SER A 506 10.67 -4.49 19.29
CA SER A 506 9.39 -4.44 19.98
C SER A 506 9.36 -3.18 20.87
N PRO A 507 8.21 -2.48 21.01
CA PRO A 507 8.06 -1.29 21.85
C PRO A 507 8.50 -1.45 23.32
N GLY A 508 8.82 -2.66 23.77
CA GLY A 508 9.44 -2.93 25.07
C GLY A 508 8.40 -3.18 26.16
N ASN A 509 8.52 -4.37 26.78
CA ASN A 509 7.86 -4.85 28.00
C ASN A 509 6.52 -4.18 28.37
N TYR A 510 5.45 -4.59 27.71
CA TYR A 510 4.10 -4.34 28.23
C TYR A 510 3.91 -5.09 29.56
N GLN A 511 3.87 -4.34 30.66
CA GLN A 511 3.36 -4.84 31.94
C GLN A 511 1.84 -4.81 31.89
N GLY A 512 1.27 -5.92 31.42
CA GLY A 512 -0.15 -6.27 31.40
C GLY A 512 -1.07 -5.41 32.26
N ASN A 513 -1.69 -4.36 31.71
CA ASN A 513 -2.91 -3.83 32.32
C ASN A 513 -4.05 -4.73 31.85
N ARG A 514 -4.21 -5.86 32.55
CA ARG A 514 -5.23 -6.87 32.30
C ARG A 514 -6.59 -6.20 32.20
N SER A 515 -7.34 -6.52 31.15
CA SER A 515 -8.75 -6.15 31.05
C SER A 515 -9.48 -6.56 32.33
N ALA A 516 -10.10 -5.58 33.00
CA ALA A 516 -10.96 -5.80 34.16
C ALA A 516 -12.34 -6.38 33.78
N ASN A 517 -12.56 -6.69 32.50
CA ASN A 517 -13.82 -7.20 31.98
C ASN A 517 -13.75 -8.74 31.94
N GLY A 518 -14.83 -9.40 32.35
CA GLY A 518 -14.88 -10.87 32.49
C GLY A 518 -14.85 -11.70 31.19
N TYR A 519 -14.34 -11.16 30.08
CA TYR A 519 -14.18 -11.84 28.79
C TYR A 519 -12.87 -11.43 28.11
N CYS A 520 -12.31 -12.31 27.27
CA CYS A 520 -11.06 -12.13 26.53
C CYS A 520 -11.33 -11.86 25.04
N ARG A 521 -10.77 -10.78 24.50
CA ARG A 521 -10.83 -10.45 23.06
C ARG A 521 -9.66 -11.07 22.31
N ILE A 522 -9.94 -11.91 21.33
CA ILE A 522 -8.94 -12.57 20.48
C ILE A 522 -9.11 -12.07 19.06
N ALA A 523 -8.08 -11.44 18.52
CA ALA A 523 -8.02 -11.05 17.12
C ALA A 523 -7.17 -12.05 16.31
N PHE A 524 -7.70 -12.51 15.19
CA PHE A 524 -7.01 -13.38 14.24
C PHE A 524 -6.60 -12.57 13.00
N LEU A 525 -5.30 -12.49 12.72
CA LEU A 525 -4.74 -11.92 11.50
C LEU A 525 -4.68 -13.00 10.42
N LEU A 526 -5.25 -12.69 9.26
CA LEU A 526 -5.44 -13.63 8.14
C LEU A 526 -5.09 -13.00 6.80
N SER A 527 -4.32 -13.73 6.01
CA SER A 527 -3.87 -13.39 4.66
C SER A 527 -4.17 -14.48 3.63
N ASP A 528 -4.53 -15.70 4.06
CA ASP A 528 -4.91 -16.80 3.17
C ASP A 528 -6.04 -17.66 3.78
N PHE A 529 -7.29 -17.30 3.47
CA PHE A 529 -8.45 -18.09 3.91
C PHE A 529 -8.51 -19.47 3.25
N THR A 530 -7.90 -19.65 2.08
CA THR A 530 -7.87 -20.97 1.42
C THR A 530 -7.04 -21.95 2.25
N ARG A 531 -5.92 -21.51 2.80
CA ARG A 531 -5.12 -22.32 3.73
C ARG A 531 -5.88 -22.64 5.01
N GLU A 532 -6.51 -21.65 5.64
CA GLU A 532 -7.27 -21.91 6.88
C GLU A 532 -8.47 -22.82 6.67
N SER A 533 -9.11 -22.78 5.49
CA SER A 533 -10.19 -23.70 5.15
C SER A 533 -9.76 -25.17 5.19
N ARG A 534 -8.48 -25.47 4.93
CA ARG A 534 -7.91 -26.82 5.02
C ARG A 534 -7.57 -27.21 6.45
N HIS A 535 -7.19 -26.25 7.29
CA HIS A 535 -6.83 -26.49 8.68
C HIS A 535 -8.04 -26.53 9.61
N GLY A 536 -9.19 -25.92 9.31
CA GLY A 536 -10.39 -25.99 10.17
C GLY A 536 -10.27 -25.35 11.57
N ARG A 537 -9.08 -24.87 11.96
CA ARG A 537 -8.79 -24.25 13.28
C ARG A 537 -9.68 -23.05 13.53
N LEU A 538 -9.67 -22.08 12.61
CA LEU A 538 -10.48 -20.87 12.72
C LEU A 538 -11.97 -21.20 12.84
N ALA A 539 -12.48 -22.10 11.99
CA ALA A 539 -13.87 -22.51 12.01
C ALA A 539 -14.27 -23.15 13.35
N ALA A 540 -13.46 -24.06 13.87
CA ALA A 540 -13.70 -24.69 15.16
C ALA A 540 -13.73 -23.66 16.31
N LEU A 541 -12.82 -22.69 16.31
CA LEU A 541 -12.78 -21.63 17.33
C LEU A 541 -14.00 -20.71 17.25
N LEU A 542 -14.34 -20.21 16.06
CA LEU A 542 -15.50 -19.33 15.89
C LEU A 542 -16.83 -20.02 16.25
N GLN A 543 -16.93 -21.35 16.05
CA GLN A 543 -18.16 -22.10 16.33
C GLN A 543 -18.29 -22.58 17.78
N HIS A 544 -17.18 -22.80 18.48
CA HIS A 544 -17.18 -23.53 19.75
C HIS A 544 -16.53 -22.78 20.91
N LEU A 545 -15.92 -21.62 20.68
CA LEU A 545 -15.51 -20.76 21.79
C LEU A 545 -16.75 -20.25 22.55
N PRO A 546 -16.72 -20.28 23.90
CA PRO A 546 -17.83 -19.82 24.71
C PRO A 546 -17.94 -18.29 24.64
N ALA A 547 -19.01 -17.79 24.01
CA ALA A 547 -19.26 -16.36 23.79
C ALA A 547 -19.37 -15.55 25.11
N GLU A 548 -19.71 -16.20 26.22
CA GLU A 548 -19.72 -15.54 27.54
C GLU A 548 -18.32 -15.29 28.11
N ARG A 549 -17.27 -15.89 27.54
CA ARG A 549 -15.87 -15.77 27.97
C ARG A 549 -14.94 -15.20 26.90
N PHE A 550 -15.30 -15.29 25.63
CA PHE A 550 -14.45 -14.87 24.51
C PHE A 550 -15.22 -14.02 23.51
N VAL A 551 -14.53 -13.03 22.95
CA VAL A 551 -14.97 -12.23 21.81
C VAL A 551 -13.93 -12.41 20.70
N THR A 552 -14.40 -12.80 19.52
CA THR A 552 -13.57 -13.14 18.36
C THR A 552 -13.58 -12.03 17.35
N GLN A 553 -12.40 -11.63 16.87
CA GLN A 553 -12.24 -10.54 15.92
C GLN A 553 -11.41 -11.02 14.72
N LEU A 554 -11.79 -10.64 13.50
CA LEU A 554 -11.02 -10.95 12.30
C LEU A 554 -10.31 -9.72 11.74
N ILE A 555 -9.03 -9.86 11.44
CA ILE A 555 -8.23 -8.86 10.73
C ILE A 555 -7.88 -9.45 9.37
N ILE A 556 -8.55 -8.96 8.34
CA ILE A 556 -8.54 -9.55 6.99
C ILE A 556 -7.58 -8.76 6.10
N ASN A 557 -6.51 -9.42 5.66
CA ASN A 557 -5.52 -8.94 4.70
C ASN A 557 -5.46 -9.82 3.43
N ASP A 558 -6.45 -10.70 3.23
CA ASP A 558 -6.58 -11.56 2.05
C ASP A 558 -7.25 -10.79 0.89
N PRO A 559 -6.55 -10.52 -0.23
CA PRO A 559 -7.11 -9.80 -1.37
C PRO A 559 -8.21 -10.59 -2.10
N ALA A 560 -8.27 -11.91 -1.91
CA ALA A 560 -9.28 -12.79 -2.52
C ALA A 560 -10.53 -12.97 -1.63
N VAL A 561 -10.61 -12.29 -0.48
CA VAL A 561 -11.69 -12.48 0.51
C VAL A 561 -13.10 -12.40 -0.10
N ALA A 562 -13.32 -11.47 -1.05
CA ALA A 562 -14.64 -11.24 -1.64
C ALA A 562 -15.20 -12.45 -2.42
N ASN A 563 -14.32 -13.34 -2.89
CA ASN A 563 -14.68 -14.52 -3.69
C ASN A 563 -14.47 -15.84 -2.93
N ASN A 564 -14.36 -15.80 -1.59
CA ASN A 564 -14.07 -16.96 -0.77
C ASN A 564 -15.24 -17.31 0.18
N ASP A 565 -15.90 -18.45 -0.07
CA ASP A 565 -17.05 -18.91 0.71
C ASP A 565 -16.72 -19.20 2.19
N PHE A 566 -15.52 -19.72 2.45
CA PHE A 566 -15.04 -19.97 3.80
C PHE A 566 -14.83 -18.65 4.56
N ALA A 567 -14.27 -17.64 3.89
CA ALA A 567 -14.07 -16.32 4.47
C ALA A 567 -15.42 -15.63 4.79
N ASN A 568 -16.41 -15.75 3.89
CA ASN A 568 -17.77 -15.27 4.13
C ASN A 568 -18.39 -15.94 5.35
N THR A 569 -18.22 -17.26 5.49
CA THR A 569 -18.72 -18.01 6.64
C THR A 569 -18.07 -17.56 7.94
N CYS A 570 -16.73 -17.42 7.96
CA CYS A 570 -16.01 -16.94 9.14
C CYS A 570 -16.40 -15.51 9.51
N SER A 571 -16.59 -14.63 8.53
CA SER A 571 -17.02 -13.24 8.75
C SER A 571 -18.42 -13.12 9.36
N LEU A 572 -19.29 -14.09 9.14
CA LEU A 572 -20.63 -14.15 9.76
C LEU A 572 -20.60 -14.71 11.19
N LEU A 573 -19.57 -15.49 11.53
CA LEU A 573 -19.43 -16.13 12.85
C LEU A 573 -18.63 -15.29 13.84
N ALA A 574 -17.69 -14.46 13.36
CA ALA A 574 -16.90 -13.58 14.22
C ALA A 574 -17.72 -12.41 14.78
N ASP A 575 -17.34 -11.93 15.97
CA ASP A 575 -18.04 -10.84 16.66
C ASP A 575 -17.72 -9.48 16.06
N ASP A 576 -16.47 -9.25 15.64
CA ASP A 576 -16.01 -8.06 14.93
C ASP A 576 -15.10 -8.43 13.76
N LEU A 577 -15.00 -7.55 12.76
CA LEU A 577 -14.00 -7.68 11.70
C LEU A 577 -13.51 -6.32 11.20
N ILE A 578 -12.26 -6.29 10.75
CA ILE A 578 -11.68 -5.20 9.95
C ILE A 578 -11.02 -5.77 8.70
N ILE A 579 -11.14 -5.04 7.59
CA ILE A 579 -10.45 -5.36 6.34
C ILE A 579 -9.32 -4.34 6.20
N ILE A 580 -8.09 -4.86 6.08
CA ILE A 580 -6.86 -4.07 5.97
C ILE A 580 -6.12 -4.29 4.65
N ASP A 581 -6.68 -5.11 3.75
CA ASP A 581 -6.20 -5.21 2.38
C ASP A 581 -6.12 -3.81 1.73
N GLN A 582 -5.07 -3.56 0.95
CA GLN A 582 -4.71 -2.26 0.35
C GLN A 582 -4.46 -1.10 1.32
N GLN A 583 -4.41 -1.31 2.63
CA GLN A 583 -4.10 -0.26 3.61
C GLN A 583 -2.60 -0.23 3.96
N SER A 584 -2.12 0.92 4.43
CA SER A 584 -0.79 1.02 5.03
C SER A 584 -0.77 0.40 6.43
N ASP A 585 0.39 -0.11 6.86
CA ASP A 585 0.55 -0.65 8.22
C ASP A 585 0.16 0.36 9.29
N ALA A 586 0.45 1.66 9.07
CA ALA A 586 0.08 2.72 10.00
C ALA A 586 -1.45 2.85 10.17
N ALA A 587 -2.22 2.75 9.07
CA ALA A 587 -3.67 2.81 9.12
C ALA A 587 -4.27 1.56 9.78
N ALA A 588 -3.71 0.38 9.49
CA ALA A 588 -4.12 -0.87 10.09
C ALA A 588 -3.81 -0.93 11.60
N LEU A 589 -2.65 -0.43 12.02
CA LEU A 589 -2.30 -0.29 13.45
C LEU A 589 -3.25 0.66 14.20
N ASP A 590 -3.69 1.75 13.58
CA ASP A 590 -4.67 2.66 14.20
C ASP A 590 -6.05 2.01 14.38
N GLN A 591 -6.48 1.18 13.43
CA GLN A 591 -7.71 0.39 13.57
C GLN A 591 -7.57 -0.70 14.64
N LEU A 592 -6.43 -1.39 14.68
CA LEU A 592 -6.14 -2.41 15.69
C LEU A 592 -6.17 -1.84 17.11
N LYS A 593 -5.67 -0.62 17.31
CA LYS A 593 -5.76 0.09 18.60
C LYS A 593 -7.20 0.32 19.05
N ARG A 594 -8.13 0.54 18.11
CA ARG A 594 -9.56 0.73 18.41
C ARG A 594 -10.27 -0.59 18.72
N LEU A 595 -9.86 -1.68 18.06
CA LEU A 595 -10.35 -3.03 18.38
C LEU A 595 -9.93 -3.48 19.79
N ALA A 596 -8.76 -3.03 20.24
CA ALA A 596 -8.19 -3.30 21.56
C ALA A 596 -8.25 -4.80 21.96
N PRO A 597 -7.67 -5.70 21.14
CA PRO A 597 -7.62 -7.12 21.47
C PRO A 597 -6.73 -7.37 22.68
N ASP A 598 -7.07 -8.39 23.47
CA ASP A 598 -6.20 -8.88 24.54
C ASP A 598 -5.10 -9.80 23.97
N ILE A 599 -5.44 -10.54 22.91
CA ILE A 599 -4.54 -11.45 22.21
C ILE A 599 -4.66 -11.22 20.71
N LEU A 600 -3.52 -11.09 20.03
CA LEU A 600 -3.42 -11.06 18.58
C LEU A 600 -2.71 -12.33 18.11
N ILE A 601 -3.40 -13.11 17.28
CA ILE A 601 -2.91 -14.38 16.74
C ILE A 601 -2.75 -14.23 15.24
N ASP A 602 -1.53 -14.41 14.74
CA ASP A 602 -1.27 -14.54 13.31
C ASP A 602 -1.38 -16.00 12.90
N LEU A 603 -2.31 -16.32 12.00
CA LEU A 603 -2.56 -17.70 11.53
C LEU A 603 -1.68 -18.08 10.34
N ASP A 604 -0.98 -17.11 9.76
CA ASP A 604 -0.22 -17.30 8.54
C ASP A 604 1.28 -17.53 8.78
N SER A 605 1.83 -16.95 9.86
CA SER A 605 3.26 -16.78 10.19
C SER A 605 4.03 -15.97 9.14
N TYR A 606 4.11 -16.47 7.90
CA TYR A 606 4.72 -15.81 6.76
C TYR A 606 3.97 -16.20 5.47
N GLY A 607 3.75 -15.24 4.56
CA GLY A 607 2.93 -15.44 3.35
C GLY A 607 3.09 -14.31 2.33
N ALA A 608 2.50 -14.45 1.14
CA ALA A 608 2.65 -13.48 0.04
C ALA A 608 2.12 -12.06 0.35
N ALA A 609 1.24 -11.95 1.35
CA ALA A 609 0.70 -10.69 1.85
C ALA A 609 1.25 -10.40 3.27
N ASP A 610 2.55 -10.60 3.47
CA ASP A 610 3.17 -10.58 4.80
C ASP A 610 2.94 -9.23 5.53
N ARG A 611 2.36 -9.31 6.73
CA ARG A 611 2.15 -8.18 7.66
C ARG A 611 2.81 -8.45 9.00
N LEU A 612 3.87 -9.28 9.04
CA LEU A 612 4.60 -9.57 10.27
C LEU A 612 5.16 -8.32 10.98
N ALA A 613 5.49 -7.28 10.20
CA ALA A 613 5.85 -5.97 10.75
C ALA A 613 4.69 -5.33 11.54
N LEU A 614 3.45 -5.50 11.11
CA LEU A 614 2.25 -5.06 11.83
C LEU A 614 2.07 -5.87 13.12
N LEU A 615 2.24 -7.19 13.08
CA LEU A 615 2.18 -8.05 14.28
C LEU A 615 3.20 -7.60 15.33
N THR A 616 4.46 -7.41 14.93
CA THR A 616 5.54 -7.04 15.86
C THR A 616 5.37 -5.63 16.45
N GLN A 617 4.88 -4.67 15.65
CA GLN A 617 4.63 -3.29 16.09
C GLN A 617 3.31 -3.09 16.84
N ALA A 618 2.39 -4.05 16.78
CA ALA A 618 1.13 -3.98 17.48
C ALA A 618 1.34 -3.90 19.00
N ASP A 619 0.69 -2.90 19.61
CA ASP A 619 0.64 -2.69 21.06
C ASP A 619 -0.49 -3.54 21.65
N VAL A 620 -0.28 -4.85 21.67
CA VAL A 620 -1.24 -5.86 22.13
C VAL A 620 -0.62 -6.67 23.27
N PRO A 621 -1.36 -6.99 24.36
CA PRO A 621 -0.80 -7.63 25.55
C PRO A 621 -0.13 -8.99 25.29
N CYS A 622 -0.68 -9.77 24.36
CA CYS A 622 -0.13 -11.07 23.98
C CYS A 622 -0.20 -11.24 22.46
N LYS A 623 0.93 -11.62 21.86
CA LYS A 623 1.02 -11.89 20.43
C LYS A 623 1.45 -13.34 20.21
N LEU A 624 0.71 -14.04 19.36
CA LEU A 624 0.96 -15.45 19.05
C LEU A 624 1.13 -15.67 17.54
N LEU A 625 2.06 -16.55 17.18
CA LEU A 625 2.29 -17.02 15.80
C LEU A 625 1.78 -18.45 15.68
N TRP A 626 0.93 -18.73 14.71
CA TRP A 626 0.33 -20.05 14.54
C TRP A 626 0.26 -20.49 13.07
N GLY A 627 1.40 -20.48 12.38
CA GLY A 627 1.55 -21.00 11.03
C GLY A 627 1.99 -22.47 10.96
N GLU A 628 2.13 -22.97 9.72
CA GLU A 628 2.54 -24.35 9.41
C GLU A 628 3.97 -24.71 9.83
N VAL A 629 4.83 -23.72 10.01
CA VAL A 629 6.23 -23.94 10.35
C VAL A 629 6.49 -23.30 11.69
N PRO A 630 7.04 -24.05 12.65
CA PRO A 630 7.26 -23.53 13.98
C PRO A 630 8.43 -22.55 13.92
N LEU A 631 8.09 -21.26 13.88
CA LEU A 631 9.05 -20.18 14.01
C LEU A 631 9.53 -20.08 15.46
N PRO A 632 10.81 -19.73 15.70
CA PRO A 632 11.22 -19.27 17.02
C PRO A 632 10.46 -17.96 17.36
N PRO A 633 10.42 -17.56 18.64
CA PRO A 633 9.92 -16.24 18.99
C PRO A 633 10.67 -15.16 18.22
N LEU A 634 9.92 -14.43 17.39
CA LEU A 634 10.48 -13.38 16.55
C LEU A 634 10.87 -12.16 17.37
N THR A 635 10.09 -11.88 18.41
CA THR A 635 10.38 -10.91 19.47
C THR A 635 10.04 -11.53 20.83
N PRO A 636 10.57 -11.04 21.96
CA PRO A 636 10.32 -11.63 23.28
C PRO A 636 8.84 -11.71 23.69
N ASP A 637 7.99 -10.87 23.09
CA ASP A 637 6.56 -10.72 23.33
C ASP A 637 5.68 -11.36 22.24
N CYS A 638 6.28 -12.05 21.26
CA CYS A 638 5.59 -12.74 20.18
C CYS A 638 5.99 -14.22 20.16
N LEU A 639 5.10 -15.07 20.69
CA LEU A 639 5.40 -16.48 20.97
C LEU A 639 4.74 -17.42 19.95
N PRO A 640 5.40 -18.49 19.50
CA PRO A 640 4.76 -19.50 18.67
C PRO A 640 3.75 -20.31 19.47
N LEU A 641 2.63 -20.66 18.83
CA LEU A 641 1.58 -21.53 19.32
C LEU A 641 1.65 -22.88 18.59
N ARG A 642 1.64 -24.00 19.32
CA ARG A 642 1.82 -25.35 18.76
C ARG A 642 1.22 -26.42 19.64
N GLY A 643 1.13 -27.66 19.15
CA GLY A 643 0.78 -28.83 19.96
C GLY A 643 1.85 -29.22 20.96
N ALA A 644 1.44 -29.63 22.16
CA ALA A 644 2.30 -30.16 23.21
C ALA A 644 3.05 -31.43 22.78
N LEU A 645 2.47 -32.23 21.87
CA LEU A 645 3.11 -33.42 21.32
C LEU A 645 4.25 -33.12 20.34
N MET A 646 4.27 -31.90 19.80
CA MET A 646 5.32 -31.44 18.87
C MET A 646 6.23 -30.40 19.55
N ALA A 647 6.04 -30.15 20.85
CA ALA A 647 6.76 -29.11 21.54
C ALA A 647 8.22 -29.50 21.81
N ASP A 648 9.11 -28.55 21.54
CA ASP A 648 10.51 -28.58 21.93
C ASP A 648 10.86 -27.23 22.54
N ASP A 649 10.71 -27.12 23.86
CA ASP A 649 10.92 -25.84 24.56
C ASP A 649 12.41 -25.45 24.63
N GLU A 650 13.34 -26.37 24.34
CA GLU A 650 14.77 -26.07 24.27
C GLU A 650 15.12 -25.36 22.96
N VAL A 651 14.62 -25.85 21.83
CA VAL A 651 14.95 -25.32 20.50
C VAL A 651 14.03 -24.19 20.07
N LEU A 652 12.74 -24.29 20.40
CA LEU A 652 11.73 -23.32 20.00
C LEU A 652 10.85 -23.03 21.22
N PRO A 653 11.09 -22.08 22.11
CA PRO A 653 10.17 -21.82 23.21
C PRO A 653 8.81 -21.27 22.71
N GLY A 654 7.69 -21.63 23.36
CA GLY A 654 6.36 -21.23 22.89
C GLY A 654 5.20 -21.60 23.83
N VAL A 655 3.98 -21.35 23.36
CA VAL A 655 2.74 -21.74 24.05
C VAL A 655 2.28 -23.10 23.51
N ALA A 656 2.11 -24.08 24.39
CA ALA A 656 1.68 -25.42 24.04
C ALA A 656 0.16 -25.61 24.22
N LEU A 657 -0.52 -25.99 23.14
CA LEU A 657 -1.89 -26.48 23.12
C LEU A 657 -1.93 -27.98 23.42
N PRO A 658 -3.00 -28.50 24.05
CA PRO A 658 -3.14 -29.94 24.26
C PRO A 658 -3.08 -30.75 22.95
N GLY A 659 -2.51 -31.95 23.03
CA GLY A 659 -2.41 -32.84 21.88
C GLY A 659 -1.54 -32.28 20.76
N LEU A 660 -2.04 -32.38 19.53
CA LEU A 660 -1.37 -31.87 18.34
C LEU A 660 -1.51 -30.35 18.17
N GLY A 661 -2.40 -29.68 18.93
CA GLY A 661 -2.66 -28.26 18.73
C GLY A 661 -3.19 -27.93 17.34
N GLU A 662 -3.84 -28.89 16.70
CA GLU A 662 -4.46 -28.81 15.39
C GLU A 662 -5.90 -29.32 15.49
N CYS A 663 -6.74 -28.83 14.59
CA CYS A 663 -8.03 -29.41 14.25
C CYS A 663 -7.98 -29.69 12.75
N LEU A 664 -8.79 -30.60 12.22
CA LEU A 664 -9.07 -30.71 10.79
C LEU A 664 -10.55 -31.09 10.65
N ASP A 665 -11.12 -30.88 9.46
CA ASP A 665 -12.44 -31.42 9.09
C ASP A 665 -12.23 -32.58 8.12
N LEU A 666 -12.11 -33.79 8.66
CA LEU A 666 -11.83 -35.00 7.90
C LEU A 666 -13.12 -35.82 7.71
N PRO A 667 -13.40 -36.30 6.49
CA PRO A 667 -14.65 -36.99 6.20
C PRO A 667 -14.71 -38.35 6.93
N ASP A 668 -15.91 -38.72 7.37
CA ASP A 668 -16.17 -40.03 7.98
C ASP A 668 -16.38 -41.10 6.89
N LEU A 669 -15.30 -41.41 6.16
CA LEU A 669 -15.28 -42.48 5.17
C LEU A 669 -14.91 -43.81 5.85
N PRO A 670 -15.51 -44.95 5.48
CA PRO A 670 -15.13 -46.25 6.04
C PRO A 670 -13.67 -46.61 5.71
N ILE A 671 -12.94 -47.15 6.69
CA ILE A 671 -11.63 -47.78 6.45
C ILE A 671 -11.88 -48.99 5.55
N GLY A 672 -11.36 -48.99 4.32
CA GLY A 672 -11.58 -50.08 3.37
C GLY A 672 -10.98 -51.41 3.84
N ASP A 673 -11.61 -52.54 3.47
CA ASP A 673 -11.22 -53.91 3.85
C ASP A 673 -9.76 -54.27 3.49
N ALA A 674 -9.16 -53.58 2.52
CA ALA A 674 -7.76 -53.79 2.11
C ALA A 674 -6.76 -53.58 3.26
N CYS A 675 -7.09 -52.73 4.24
CA CYS A 675 -6.25 -52.48 5.41
C CYS A 675 -6.28 -53.59 6.46
N THR A 676 -7.13 -54.62 6.34
CA THR A 676 -7.37 -55.60 7.43
C THR A 676 -6.79 -56.99 7.18
N LYS A 677 -6.15 -57.25 6.03
CA LYS A 677 -5.58 -58.57 5.71
C LYS A 677 -4.08 -58.62 6.05
N PRO A 678 -3.65 -59.47 7.01
CA PRO A 678 -2.23 -59.70 7.28
C PRO A 678 -1.52 -60.24 6.02
N GLY A 679 -0.36 -59.67 5.72
CA GLY A 679 0.31 -59.82 4.44
C GLY A 679 0.76 -61.24 4.08
N THR A 680 0.56 -61.58 2.81
CA THR A 680 1.51 -62.39 2.03
C THR A 680 2.28 -61.40 1.13
N ALA A 681 3.60 -61.26 1.28
CA ALA A 681 4.43 -60.36 0.46
C ALA A 681 5.12 -61.07 -0.73
N PRO A 682 5.66 -60.37 -1.75
CA PRO A 682 5.39 -59.00 -2.21
C PRO A 682 4.74 -59.02 -3.61
N HIS A 683 3.52 -58.51 -3.74
CA HIS A 683 3.05 -58.05 -5.04
C HIS A 683 3.62 -56.65 -5.31
N PRO A 684 3.72 -56.22 -6.58
CA PRO A 684 4.07 -54.85 -6.91
C PRO A 684 3.20 -53.89 -6.09
N ARG A 685 3.83 -53.05 -5.26
CA ARG A 685 3.13 -52.12 -4.37
C ARG A 685 2.78 -50.84 -5.11
N HIS A 686 1.69 -50.22 -4.70
CA HIS A 686 1.35 -48.86 -5.05
C HIS A 686 1.73 -47.91 -3.90
N PHE A 687 2.91 -47.29 -4.00
CA PHE A 687 3.33 -46.25 -3.09
C PHE A 687 2.66 -44.92 -3.44
N ALA A 688 2.46 -44.06 -2.46
CA ALA A 688 2.01 -42.70 -2.71
C ALA A 688 2.73 -41.69 -1.80
N CYS A 689 3.12 -40.55 -2.38
CA CYS A 689 3.41 -39.34 -1.64
C CYS A 689 2.44 -38.26 -2.14
N LEU A 690 1.33 -38.09 -1.40
CA LEU A 690 0.28 -37.14 -1.77
C LEU A 690 0.48 -35.74 -1.18
N THR A 691 1.49 -35.57 -0.33
CA THR A 691 2.01 -34.25 0.04
C THR A 691 2.47 -33.53 -1.25
N PRO A 692 2.08 -32.25 -1.47
CA PRO A 692 2.39 -31.51 -2.68
C PRO A 692 3.87 -31.57 -3.05
N ALA A 693 4.16 -31.85 -4.32
CA ALA A 693 5.50 -32.06 -4.83
C ALA A 693 6.47 -30.91 -4.55
N ILE A 694 5.96 -29.68 -4.46
CA ILE A 694 6.74 -28.48 -4.11
C ILE A 694 7.38 -28.54 -2.71
N ARG A 695 6.96 -29.47 -1.82
CA ARG A 695 7.43 -29.59 -0.43
C ARG A 695 8.52 -30.64 -0.21
N ILE A 696 8.89 -31.45 -1.21
CA ILE A 696 9.66 -32.68 -0.97
C ILE A 696 11.18 -32.47 -1.06
N GLY A 697 11.61 -31.52 -1.89
CA GLY A 697 13.03 -31.23 -2.14
C GLY A 697 13.82 -32.38 -2.77
N ARG A 698 15.07 -32.11 -3.14
CA ARG A 698 15.96 -33.08 -3.80
C ARG A 698 16.20 -34.33 -2.94
N THR A 699 16.45 -34.15 -1.64
CA THR A 699 16.76 -35.25 -0.72
C THR A 699 15.57 -36.22 -0.57
N GLY A 700 14.34 -35.69 -0.51
CA GLY A 700 13.13 -36.53 -0.48
C GLY A 700 12.96 -37.33 -1.76
N TRP A 701 13.17 -36.71 -2.93
CA TRP A 701 13.11 -37.42 -4.21
C TRP A 701 14.17 -38.51 -4.34
N GLN A 702 15.38 -38.28 -3.85
CA GLN A 702 16.45 -39.29 -3.82
C GLN A 702 16.08 -40.48 -2.93
N LEU A 703 15.49 -40.23 -1.75
CA LEU A 703 14.97 -41.29 -0.87
C LEU A 703 13.88 -42.11 -1.56
N PHE A 704 12.93 -41.45 -2.22
CA PHE A 704 11.85 -42.14 -2.94
C PHE A 704 12.38 -42.93 -4.14
N ALA A 705 13.41 -42.43 -4.84
CA ALA A 705 14.09 -43.18 -5.89
C ALA A 705 14.76 -44.45 -5.33
N ALA A 706 15.37 -44.38 -4.14
CA ALA A 706 15.95 -45.54 -3.46
C ALA A 706 14.88 -46.57 -3.04
N VAL A 707 13.73 -46.11 -2.54
CA VAL A 707 12.56 -46.97 -2.26
C VAL A 707 12.10 -47.69 -3.54
N MET A 708 11.97 -46.96 -4.65
CA MET A 708 11.53 -47.51 -5.93
C MET A 708 12.56 -48.47 -6.55
N ALA A 709 13.85 -48.24 -6.34
CA ALA A 709 14.92 -49.16 -6.75
C ALA A 709 14.86 -50.47 -5.95
N ALA A 710 14.58 -50.38 -4.64
CA ALA A 710 14.46 -51.54 -3.77
C ALA A 710 13.19 -52.39 -4.01
N ASN A 711 12.12 -51.79 -4.54
CA ASN A 711 10.84 -52.46 -4.77
C ASN A 711 10.56 -52.55 -6.28
N HIS A 712 11.01 -53.63 -6.92
CA HIS A 712 10.86 -53.83 -8.37
C HIS A 712 9.38 -53.91 -8.75
N GLU A 713 9.03 -53.42 -9.95
CA GLU A 713 7.65 -53.35 -10.50
C GLU A 713 6.65 -52.45 -9.73
N SER A 714 7.01 -51.96 -8.54
CA SER A 714 6.15 -51.07 -7.75
C SER A 714 6.01 -49.70 -8.42
N THR A 715 4.91 -49.02 -8.17
CA THR A 715 4.59 -47.70 -8.72
C THR A 715 4.51 -46.65 -7.61
N LEU A 716 4.77 -45.38 -7.94
CA LEU A 716 4.70 -44.26 -7.00
C LEU A 716 3.75 -43.19 -7.55
N THR A 717 2.71 -42.86 -6.81
CA THR A 717 1.83 -41.71 -7.09
C THR A 717 2.35 -40.45 -6.41
N ILE A 718 2.43 -39.36 -7.17
CA ILE A 718 2.98 -38.07 -6.78
C ILE A 718 1.92 -37.00 -7.01
N ASN A 719 1.60 -36.22 -5.98
CA ASN A 719 0.69 -35.08 -6.11
C ASN A 719 1.44 -33.83 -6.57
N LEU A 720 1.16 -33.35 -7.78
CA LEU A 720 1.70 -32.10 -8.33
C LEU A 720 0.97 -30.86 -7.82
N ASP A 721 -0.22 -31.00 -7.25
CA ASP A 721 -1.08 -29.88 -6.85
C ASP A 721 -1.35 -28.88 -7.99
N ASP A 722 -0.71 -27.70 -7.96
CA ASP A 722 -0.73 -26.64 -8.98
C ASP A 722 0.41 -26.74 -10.01
N LEU A 723 1.39 -27.62 -9.80
CA LEU A 723 2.55 -27.73 -10.68
C LEU A 723 2.21 -28.41 -12.01
N GLY A 724 2.85 -27.95 -13.08
CA GLY A 724 2.63 -28.42 -14.44
C GLY A 724 3.68 -29.42 -14.95
N GLU A 725 3.72 -29.56 -16.28
CA GLU A 725 4.60 -30.50 -16.99
C GLU A 725 6.09 -30.27 -16.72
N CYS A 726 6.51 -29.03 -16.45
CA CYS A 726 7.90 -28.72 -16.13
C CYS A 726 8.35 -29.41 -14.83
N ALA A 727 7.52 -29.37 -13.78
CA ALA A 727 7.82 -30.08 -12.54
C ALA A 727 7.82 -31.60 -12.73
N GLN A 728 6.89 -32.13 -13.54
CA GLN A 728 6.88 -33.56 -13.88
C GLN A 728 8.21 -33.99 -14.52
N LYS A 729 8.69 -33.25 -15.52
CA LYS A 729 9.99 -33.54 -16.20
C LYS A 729 11.15 -33.46 -15.21
N TYR A 730 11.17 -32.44 -14.37
CA TYR A 730 12.19 -32.28 -13.34
C TYR A 730 12.21 -33.47 -12.37
N ILE A 731 11.06 -33.86 -11.82
CA ILE A 731 10.95 -34.99 -10.89
C ILE A 731 11.36 -36.29 -11.58
N VAL A 732 10.90 -36.57 -12.80
CA VAL A 732 11.34 -37.75 -13.58
C VAL A 732 12.86 -37.77 -13.73
N SER A 733 13.49 -36.62 -13.99
CA SER A 733 14.95 -36.51 -14.12
C SER A 733 15.70 -36.88 -12.84
N LEU A 734 15.10 -36.69 -11.67
CA LEU A 734 15.69 -37.05 -10.37
C LEU A 734 15.65 -38.56 -10.09
N PHE A 735 14.71 -39.30 -10.70
CA PHE A 735 14.60 -40.75 -10.59
C PHE A 735 15.44 -41.50 -11.64
N ALA A 736 15.77 -40.86 -12.76
CA ALA A 736 16.51 -41.47 -13.87
C ALA A 736 17.89 -42.03 -13.47
N PRO A 737 18.72 -41.38 -12.61
CA PRO A 737 20.00 -41.92 -12.17
C PRO A 737 19.90 -43.26 -11.42
N ALA A 738 18.75 -43.52 -10.78
CA ALA A 738 18.47 -44.78 -10.11
C ALA A 738 17.87 -45.86 -11.05
N GLY A 739 17.78 -45.57 -12.36
CA GLY A 739 17.26 -46.51 -13.37
C GLY A 739 15.75 -46.74 -13.29
N ILE A 740 14.99 -45.82 -12.70
CA ILE A 740 13.53 -45.95 -12.55
C ILE A 740 12.84 -45.45 -13.82
N ASP A 741 12.09 -46.34 -14.47
CA ASP A 741 11.25 -46.00 -15.62
C ASP A 741 10.18 -44.97 -15.24
N SER A 742 10.02 -43.91 -16.04
CA SER A 742 8.99 -42.89 -15.85
C SER A 742 7.56 -43.46 -15.82
N ALA A 743 7.30 -44.60 -16.46
CA ALA A 743 6.00 -45.28 -16.42
C ALA A 743 5.65 -45.80 -15.01
N ARG A 744 6.63 -45.91 -14.10
CA ARG A 744 6.41 -46.26 -12.70
C ARG A 744 6.02 -45.06 -11.83
N LEU A 745 6.12 -43.84 -12.36
CA LEU A 745 5.75 -42.61 -11.68
C LEU A 745 4.40 -42.14 -12.21
N ARG A 746 3.41 -42.06 -11.32
CA ARG A 746 2.06 -41.56 -11.63
C ARG A 746 1.91 -40.17 -11.04
N PHE A 747 1.44 -39.23 -11.85
CA PHE A 747 1.25 -37.84 -11.42
C PHE A 747 -0.23 -37.52 -11.34
N VAL A 748 -0.64 -36.89 -10.25
CA VAL A 748 -2.02 -36.45 -10.00
C VAL A 748 -2.03 -35.00 -9.54
N SER A 749 -3.14 -34.30 -9.72
CA SER A 749 -3.33 -32.92 -9.22
C SER A 749 -4.53 -32.91 -8.29
N ILE A 750 -4.28 -32.94 -6.98
CA ILE A 750 -5.30 -33.12 -5.94
C ILE A 750 -5.24 -31.97 -4.93
N ARG A 751 -6.40 -31.34 -4.67
CA ARG A 751 -6.54 -30.18 -3.77
C ARG A 751 -7.58 -30.34 -2.67
N SER A 752 -8.60 -31.16 -2.88
CA SER A 752 -9.67 -31.35 -1.90
C SER A 752 -9.40 -32.55 -1.01
N VAL A 753 -9.94 -32.49 0.21
CA VAL A 753 -9.84 -33.56 1.21
C VAL A 753 -10.48 -34.84 0.68
N GLU A 754 -11.64 -34.75 0.01
CA GLU A 754 -12.33 -35.92 -0.54
C GLU A 754 -11.50 -36.61 -1.63
N ALA A 755 -10.90 -35.82 -2.52
CA ALA A 755 -10.06 -36.36 -3.58
C ALA A 755 -8.76 -36.98 -3.03
N LEU A 756 -8.18 -36.42 -1.96
CA LEU A 756 -7.07 -37.04 -1.22
C LEU A 756 -7.50 -38.38 -0.62
N CYS A 757 -8.65 -38.44 0.05
CA CYS A 757 -9.16 -39.69 0.62
C CYS A 757 -9.40 -40.75 -0.45
N HIS A 758 -9.94 -40.39 -1.62
CA HIS A 758 -10.10 -41.31 -2.74
C HIS A 758 -8.75 -41.82 -3.28
N ALA A 759 -7.77 -40.94 -3.49
CA ALA A 759 -6.44 -41.35 -3.93
C ALA A 759 -5.75 -42.28 -2.90
N TRP A 760 -5.94 -42.03 -1.60
CA TRP A 760 -5.44 -42.92 -0.55
C TRP A 760 -6.08 -44.31 -0.57
N GLN A 761 -7.30 -44.48 -1.08
CA GLN A 761 -7.91 -45.81 -1.22
C GLN A 761 -7.11 -46.69 -2.19
N GLU A 762 -6.56 -46.11 -3.25
CA GLU A 762 -5.79 -46.81 -4.28
C GLU A 762 -4.34 -47.12 -3.85
N ALA A 763 -3.79 -46.36 -2.91
CA ALA A 763 -2.44 -46.56 -2.39
C ALA A 763 -2.37 -47.68 -1.35
N ASP A 764 -1.27 -48.44 -1.39
CA ASP A 764 -0.94 -49.47 -0.40
C ASP A 764 -0.19 -48.86 0.79
N ILE A 765 0.79 -48.00 0.51
CA ILE A 765 1.69 -47.42 1.52
C ILE A 765 1.98 -45.97 1.16
N GLY A 766 1.80 -45.07 2.12
CA GLY A 766 2.25 -43.69 2.03
C GLY A 766 3.72 -43.52 2.42
N LEU A 767 4.42 -42.60 1.77
CA LEU A 767 5.80 -42.24 2.07
C LEU A 767 5.87 -40.79 2.55
N ALA A 768 6.44 -40.57 3.74
CA ALA A 768 6.72 -39.23 4.24
C ALA A 768 7.94 -38.64 3.53
N PRO A 769 7.91 -37.35 3.17
CA PRO A 769 9.13 -36.60 2.92
C PRO A 769 10.02 -36.65 4.17
N PRO A 770 11.36 -36.71 4.03
CA PRO A 770 12.26 -36.90 5.17
C PRO A 770 12.37 -35.66 6.08
N VAL A 771 12.09 -34.48 5.53
CA VAL A 771 12.15 -33.19 6.24
C VAL A 771 10.88 -32.44 5.86
N ASP A 772 9.76 -32.68 6.54
CA ASP A 772 8.52 -31.91 6.39
C ASP A 772 7.60 -32.31 7.54
N ASP A 773 6.88 -31.36 8.12
CA ASP A 773 5.83 -31.68 9.11
C ASP A 773 4.57 -32.31 8.46
N GLY A 774 4.61 -32.56 7.15
CA GLY A 774 3.49 -33.04 6.37
C GLY A 774 2.43 -31.96 6.18
N ASP A 775 1.36 -32.35 5.51
CA ASP A 775 0.23 -31.50 5.16
C ASP A 775 -1.08 -32.23 5.50
N ILE A 776 -2.20 -31.78 4.94
CA ILE A 776 -3.48 -32.46 5.11
C ILE A 776 -3.48 -33.86 4.46
N ALA A 777 -2.66 -34.12 3.44
CA ALA A 777 -2.58 -35.44 2.83
C ALA A 777 -2.08 -36.51 3.81
N LEU A 778 -1.15 -36.19 4.70
CA LEU A 778 -0.73 -37.05 5.80
C LEU A 778 -1.90 -37.39 6.72
N ALA A 779 -2.62 -36.38 7.21
CA ALA A 779 -3.76 -36.59 8.09
C ALA A 779 -4.85 -37.43 7.42
N CYS A 780 -5.16 -37.18 6.14
CA CYS A 780 -6.08 -38.01 5.34
C CYS A 780 -5.60 -39.47 5.24
N CYS A 781 -4.30 -39.71 5.06
CA CYS A 781 -3.73 -41.06 4.98
C CYS A 781 -4.03 -41.86 6.26
N LEU A 782 -3.65 -41.28 7.40
CA LEU A 782 -3.81 -41.91 8.70
C LEU A 782 -5.29 -42.02 9.06
N TRP A 783 -6.10 -41.00 8.78
CA TRP A 783 -7.55 -41.07 8.99
C TRP A 783 -8.19 -42.17 8.15
N MET A 784 -7.69 -42.44 6.93
CA MET A 784 -8.12 -43.58 6.11
C MET A 784 -7.57 -44.94 6.59
N GLY A 785 -6.77 -44.97 7.66
CA GLY A 785 -6.16 -46.18 8.20
C GLY A 785 -5.12 -46.79 7.27
N LYS A 786 -4.41 -45.96 6.49
CA LYS A 786 -3.41 -46.44 5.52
C LYS A 786 -2.01 -46.46 6.14
N PRO A 787 -1.22 -47.53 5.91
CA PRO A 787 0.17 -47.56 6.34
C PRO A 787 0.98 -46.39 5.77
N TYR A 788 1.80 -45.76 6.60
CA TYR A 788 2.57 -44.57 6.25
C TYR A 788 3.96 -44.63 6.86
N ILE A 789 5.00 -44.64 6.04
CA ILE A 789 6.40 -44.73 6.52
C ILE A 789 6.94 -43.32 6.71
N ALA A 790 7.40 -43.01 7.92
CA ALA A 790 8.05 -41.75 8.27
C ALA A 790 9.47 -41.96 8.80
N LEU A 791 10.33 -40.96 8.62
CA LEU A 791 11.66 -40.94 9.21
C LEU A 791 11.59 -40.26 10.58
N SER A 792 12.28 -40.83 11.57
CA SER A 792 12.53 -40.21 12.87
C SER A 792 13.40 -38.97 12.66
N SER A 793 12.90 -37.81 13.08
CA SER A 793 13.62 -36.54 12.94
C SER A 793 13.86 -35.89 14.30
N PRO A 794 15.11 -35.48 14.60
CA PRO A 794 15.37 -34.67 15.78
C PRO A 794 14.88 -33.23 15.62
N LEU A 795 14.60 -32.79 14.38
CA LEU A 795 14.24 -31.40 14.07
C LEU A 795 12.80 -31.10 14.50
N PRO A 796 12.54 -30.06 15.30
CA PRO A 796 11.20 -29.74 15.78
C PRO A 796 10.15 -29.53 14.67
N TRP A 797 10.55 -28.99 13.52
CA TRP A 797 9.70 -28.74 12.32
C TRP A 797 9.57 -29.95 11.37
N SER A 798 9.90 -31.16 11.85
CA SER A 798 9.66 -32.40 11.11
C SER A 798 9.21 -33.54 12.05
N ARG A 799 8.62 -33.19 13.20
CA ARG A 799 8.14 -34.16 14.21
C ARG A 799 6.69 -34.58 14.00
N ARG A 800 5.91 -33.82 13.25
CA ARG A 800 4.48 -34.08 13.10
C ARG A 800 4.15 -35.48 12.54
N PRO A 801 4.86 -36.01 11.53
CA PRO A 801 4.61 -37.37 11.05
C PRO A 801 4.80 -38.45 12.11
N THR A 802 5.89 -38.39 12.88
CA THR A 802 6.17 -39.38 13.93
C THR A 802 5.23 -39.22 15.13
N ALA A 803 4.93 -37.99 15.54
CA ALA A 803 3.97 -37.71 16.60
C ALA A 803 2.58 -38.28 16.30
N LEU A 804 2.11 -38.14 15.05
CA LEU A 804 0.83 -38.70 14.60
C LEU A 804 0.84 -40.24 14.60
N LEU A 805 1.93 -40.85 14.13
CA LEU A 805 2.08 -42.31 14.13
C LEU A 805 2.13 -42.87 15.56
N ASP A 806 2.85 -42.22 16.46
CA ASP A 806 2.92 -42.62 17.87
C ASP A 806 1.55 -42.50 18.55
N CYS A 807 0.81 -41.41 18.30
CA CYS A 807 -0.56 -41.25 18.77
C CYS A 807 -1.47 -42.37 18.26
N ALA A 808 -1.34 -42.72 16.99
CA ALA A 808 -2.14 -43.79 16.39
C ALA A 808 -1.77 -45.20 16.90
N GLY A 809 -0.65 -45.35 17.64
CA GLY A 809 -0.12 -46.64 18.06
C GLY A 809 0.66 -47.37 16.95
N ALA A 810 1.19 -46.62 15.98
CA ALA A 810 1.81 -47.11 14.75
C ALA A 810 3.33 -46.87 14.69
N GLY A 811 4.01 -46.87 15.83
CA GLY A 811 5.47 -46.64 15.91
C GLY A 811 6.32 -47.62 15.06
N ASP A 812 5.80 -48.81 14.75
CA ASP A 812 6.44 -49.77 13.83
C ASP A 812 6.58 -49.27 12.39
N TRP A 813 5.88 -48.18 12.02
CA TRP A 813 5.98 -47.56 10.71
C TRP A 813 7.08 -46.48 10.65
N ILE A 814 7.68 -46.13 11.80
CA ILE A 814 8.77 -45.16 11.90
C ILE A 814 10.11 -45.84 11.58
N ALA A 815 10.96 -45.15 10.83
CA ALA A 815 12.32 -45.57 10.51
C ALA A 815 13.34 -44.60 11.12
N GLU A 816 14.41 -45.11 11.71
CA GLU A 816 15.45 -44.28 12.35
C GLU A 816 16.51 -43.75 11.38
N THR A 817 16.66 -44.39 10.20
CA THR A 817 17.63 -43.99 9.18
C THR A 817 17.02 -44.12 7.78
N TYR A 818 17.65 -43.48 6.79
CA TYR A 818 17.26 -43.63 5.38
C TYR A 818 17.30 -45.09 4.92
N GLU A 819 18.28 -45.88 5.36
CA GLU A 819 18.37 -47.31 5.04
C GLU A 819 17.22 -48.09 5.69
N ALA A 820 16.90 -47.79 6.95
CA ALA A 820 15.77 -48.40 7.64
C ALA A 820 14.43 -48.03 6.98
N PHE A 821 14.30 -46.82 6.44
CA PHE A 821 13.13 -46.37 5.68
C PHE A 821 12.96 -47.21 4.41
N VAL A 822 14.04 -47.41 3.65
CA VAL A 822 14.03 -48.26 2.45
C VAL A 822 13.74 -49.73 2.82
N GLU A 823 14.28 -50.25 3.91
CA GLU A 823 14.00 -51.63 4.34
C GLU A 823 12.54 -51.81 4.80
N ARG A 824 12.00 -50.82 5.52
CA ARG A 824 10.60 -50.79 5.95
C ARG A 824 9.65 -50.81 4.75
N SER A 825 10.03 -50.15 3.65
CA SER A 825 9.25 -50.14 2.41
C SER A 825 9.10 -51.52 1.74
N ARG A 826 9.97 -52.49 2.06
CA ARG A 826 9.93 -53.87 1.55
C ARG A 826 9.17 -54.81 2.48
N SER A 827 9.24 -54.54 3.78
CA SER A 827 8.64 -55.37 4.82
C SER A 827 7.11 -55.21 4.86
N PRO A 828 6.34 -56.23 5.30
CA PRO A 828 4.95 -56.05 5.66
C PRO A 828 4.83 -55.06 6.84
N LEU A 829 3.88 -54.12 6.74
CA LEU A 829 3.52 -53.23 7.85
C LEU A 829 2.31 -53.79 8.60
N PRO A 830 2.28 -53.70 9.95
CA PRO A 830 1.10 -54.09 10.69
C PRO A 830 -0.08 -53.20 10.29
N PRO A 831 -1.28 -53.77 10.09
CA PRO A 831 -2.48 -52.98 9.80
C PRO A 831 -2.89 -52.12 11.00
N PRO A 832 -3.62 -51.00 10.80
CA PRO A 832 -4.18 -50.23 11.91
C PRO A 832 -5.11 -51.09 12.76
N ASP A 833 -5.06 -50.91 14.08
CA ASP A 833 -5.99 -51.58 14.99
C ASP A 833 -7.35 -50.87 15.08
N ALA A 834 -8.29 -51.42 15.85
CA ALA A 834 -9.63 -50.85 16.01
C ALA A 834 -9.65 -49.47 16.71
N ARG A 835 -8.59 -49.11 17.44
CA ARG A 835 -8.47 -47.86 18.19
C ARG A 835 -7.70 -46.78 17.44
N PHE A 836 -7.14 -47.09 16.27
CA PHE A 836 -6.31 -46.17 15.48
C PHE A 836 -6.94 -44.78 15.30
N ARG A 837 -8.19 -44.73 14.79
CA ARG A 837 -8.93 -43.45 14.64
C ARG A 837 -9.31 -42.82 15.97
N GLU A 838 -9.70 -43.63 16.96
CA GLU A 838 -10.06 -43.14 18.30
C GLU A 838 -8.87 -42.43 18.96
N ASN A 839 -7.66 -42.98 18.81
CA ASN A 839 -6.45 -42.39 19.37
C ASN A 839 -6.07 -41.09 18.63
N LEU A 840 -6.19 -41.04 17.31
CA LEU A 840 -6.00 -39.81 16.53
C LEU A 840 -7.01 -38.72 16.90
N ALA A 841 -8.28 -39.08 17.08
CA ALA A 841 -9.32 -38.16 17.53
C ALA A 841 -9.05 -37.65 18.96
N ALA A 842 -8.62 -38.54 19.86
CA ALA A 842 -8.23 -38.18 21.22
C ALA A 842 -6.99 -37.25 21.27
N ALA A 843 -6.13 -37.30 20.25
CA ALA A 843 -5.01 -36.38 20.07
C ALA A 843 -5.40 -35.03 19.39
N GLY A 844 -6.66 -34.90 18.94
CA GLY A 844 -7.25 -33.65 18.43
C GLY A 844 -7.49 -33.59 16.91
N LEU A 845 -7.13 -34.61 16.12
CA LEU A 845 -7.03 -34.52 14.65
C LEU A 845 -8.38 -34.33 13.90
N ASN A 846 -9.53 -34.52 14.55
CA ASN A 846 -10.86 -34.34 13.94
C ASN A 846 -11.96 -34.14 15.00
N ASP A 847 -11.66 -33.40 16.09
CA ASP A 847 -12.62 -33.08 17.16
C ASP A 847 -12.62 -31.56 17.45
N PRO A 848 -13.43 -30.78 16.70
CA PRO A 848 -13.41 -29.32 16.78
C PRO A 848 -13.85 -28.79 18.16
N GLN A 849 -14.70 -29.53 18.88
CA GLN A 849 -15.14 -29.13 20.21
C GLN A 849 -14.06 -29.38 21.27
N ALA A 850 -13.38 -30.53 21.24
CA ALA A 850 -12.28 -30.79 22.15
C ALA A 850 -11.10 -29.84 21.89
N PHE A 851 -10.80 -29.56 20.63
CA PHE A 851 -9.81 -28.58 20.23
C PHE A 851 -10.13 -27.19 20.80
N ALA A 852 -11.35 -26.67 20.58
CA ALA A 852 -11.74 -25.35 21.10
C ALA A 852 -11.73 -25.28 22.64
N ARG A 853 -12.11 -26.36 23.34
CA ARG A 853 -12.01 -26.44 24.80
C ARG A 853 -10.56 -26.40 25.28
N GLY A 854 -9.67 -27.14 24.62
CA GLY A 854 -8.23 -27.15 24.92
C GLY A 854 -7.61 -25.78 24.70
N PHE A 855 -7.91 -25.15 23.57
CA PHE A 855 -7.49 -23.78 23.26
C PHE A 855 -7.99 -22.78 24.30
N ALA A 856 -9.28 -22.79 24.64
CA ALA A 856 -9.84 -21.89 25.65
C ALA A 856 -9.14 -22.03 27.00
N ALA A 857 -8.88 -23.26 27.46
CA ALA A 857 -8.18 -23.51 28.72
C ALA A 857 -6.74 -22.99 28.71
N THR A 858 -6.01 -23.17 27.61
CA THR A 858 -4.64 -22.65 27.45
C THR A 858 -4.62 -21.11 27.45
N ILE A 859 -5.53 -20.49 26.71
CA ILE A 859 -5.62 -19.02 26.65
C ILE A 859 -5.98 -18.44 28.02
N GLU A 860 -6.92 -19.05 28.75
CA GLU A 860 -7.29 -18.61 30.10
C GLU A 860 -6.11 -18.68 31.08
N GLN A 861 -5.27 -19.70 30.98
CA GLN A 861 -4.04 -19.80 31.78
C GLN A 861 -3.03 -18.72 31.42
N LEU A 862 -2.91 -18.40 30.12
CA LEU A 862 -1.98 -17.39 29.62
C LEU A 862 -2.32 -15.98 30.12
N ILE A 863 -3.61 -15.66 30.24
CA ILE A 863 -4.09 -14.35 30.69
C ILE A 863 -4.25 -14.21 32.22
N GLN A 864 -4.15 -15.32 32.97
CA GLN A 864 -4.34 -15.32 34.42
C GLN A 864 -3.30 -14.45 35.17
N PRO A 865 -3.69 -13.85 36.31
CA PRO A 865 -2.74 -13.23 37.23
C PRO A 865 -1.65 -14.17 37.71
N ALA A 866 -0.38 -13.81 37.44
CA ALA A 866 0.75 -14.37 38.15
C ALA A 866 0.44 -14.31 39.65
N PRO A 867 0.54 -15.44 40.39
CA PRO A 867 0.19 -15.46 41.80
C PRO A 867 1.03 -14.42 42.53
N GLN A 868 0.38 -13.55 43.32
CA GLN A 868 1.11 -12.62 44.17
C GLN A 868 2.08 -13.43 45.05
N PRO A 869 3.37 -13.08 45.08
CA PRO A 869 4.29 -13.73 46.01
C PRO A 869 3.75 -13.54 47.44
N ALA A 870 3.61 -14.66 48.15
CA ALA A 870 3.07 -14.73 49.49
C ALA A 870 3.90 -13.96 50.53
#